data_AF-A0AAU9KR86-F1
#
_entry.id   AF-A0AAU9KR86-F1
#
_cell.length_a   1.000
_cell.length_b   1.000
_cell.length_c   1.000
_cell.angle_alpha   90.00
_cell.angle_beta   90.00
_cell.angle_gamma   90.00
#
_symmetry.space_group_name_H-M   'P 1'
#
loop_
_entity.id
_entity.type
_entity.pdbx_description
1 polymer ?
#
loop_
_entity_poly.entity_id
_entity_poly.type
_entity_poly.pdbx_seq_one_letter_code
_entity_poly.pdbx_strand_id
1 'polypeptide(L)'
;MTDHGMIRMKELLSSYYGLQDEEKSEQQECNIDSSGYNSETYVKKLLETRGLNELLTIDAQMICEIKELDTKMQMLVYENYHKFINATDTIRRMKNNVASMEKEAERVVTSMDRITTKSESMNMALAPHRSKVEKLIGVRRLLRRFEFIFELPQRLNTAVKQKEYTNATQYYLLARRILKRYEHILSFKTIQVQAEKIIDQLERLLKKPNVGHDTRICEAVILLHQLDACSNEIRDQFFEWHHTYFKREVAVFKSQGQSASVLDFLQRYNAVVLSKMDRVFSVCKTHFMSQIVSRKQSSTSCKPSDATRDDLVLNFVEDLFALYLEGCSMQFRRPHTEYGPTVEVTDVLQDDGLSSDIVGSEYFVFMRVMKHFVLQVKLADSSMPMCGLVGNATEFVSGCMHFQIKGVFRKLREGTGHLFASSHGNVCLGRDLSEGGQSVVPLAQESAKGVIDMMHKVLQQMKAMTETGLSIFPEFSRLFSDLVQGEFYDFLKWFNAMVLRYAEPKRAFTRPDGQLGTRHEEQDSIILPWLEPTPQFLLFLSCMCQELSAGGIDECMRGLIERLPAPTSASKCPDNESGHSHRTHDVTQMIEVIRKSSAELLEHVAKQYGNQLCIIIQNGLAATSWADMNEEPRSVQEMMALIVEATFRFGKEVALALGDEQSIFIGSNGHAAQRDFHRRTSALRSRNAGVAAATSGMQLDVDRIFARKLHIFPSQLELSAEAFVETMLKMCVKAFSEWVRLLELSKFGLQQIQLDAEFLYNILMYLVATGEAKEEVESLLSDLLSNARARAIEDVLMDRSNVAAIVSTKSTQTLSRLG
;
A
#
# COMPACT_ATOMS: atom_id res chain seq x y z
N MET A 1 86.18 2.55 -10.59
CA MET A 1 86.88 3.25 -9.48
C MET A 1 86.34 4.66 -9.24
N THR A 2 85.06 4.94 -9.55
CA THR A 2 84.41 6.24 -9.33
C THR A 2 83.86 6.42 -7.91
N ASP A 3 83.88 5.36 -7.10
CA ASP A 3 83.23 5.32 -5.78
C ASP A 3 84.11 5.91 -4.64
N HIS A 4 85.44 5.85 -4.78
CA HIS A 4 86.38 6.42 -3.78
C HIS A 4 86.34 7.95 -3.69
N GLY A 5 86.01 8.64 -4.79
CA GLY A 5 85.89 10.11 -4.80
C GLY A 5 84.64 10.60 -4.04
N MET A 6 83.53 9.87 -4.17
CA MET A 6 82.29 10.18 -3.46
C MET A 6 82.42 9.99 -1.95
N ILE A 7 83.09 8.93 -1.50
CA ILE A 7 83.30 8.66 -0.06
C ILE A 7 84.15 9.77 0.57
N ARG A 8 85.24 10.19 -0.08
CA ARG A 8 86.11 11.26 0.39
C ARG A 8 85.40 12.63 0.42
N MET A 9 84.55 12.90 -0.56
CA MET A 9 83.72 14.12 -0.57
C MET A 9 82.66 14.09 0.53
N LYS A 10 82.10 12.92 0.84
CA LYS A 10 81.15 12.73 1.93
C LYS A 10 81.81 12.89 3.31
N GLU A 11 83.05 12.42 3.49
CA GLU A 11 83.85 12.66 4.70
C GLU A 11 84.22 14.14 4.88
N LEU A 12 84.61 14.82 3.80
CA LEU A 12 84.88 16.27 3.82
C LEU A 12 83.63 17.09 4.11
N LEU A 13 82.47 16.68 3.59
CA LEU A 13 81.20 17.32 3.89
C LEU A 13 80.73 16.99 5.32
N SER A 14 80.92 15.77 5.82
CA SER A 14 80.57 15.43 7.20
C SER A 14 81.44 16.17 8.22
N SER A 15 82.73 16.40 7.91
CA SER A 15 83.59 17.26 8.73
C SER A 15 83.18 18.74 8.69
N TYR A 16 82.61 19.20 7.56
CA TYR A 16 82.10 20.57 7.43
C TYR A 16 80.76 20.80 8.14
N TYR A 17 79.92 19.76 8.25
CA TYR A 17 78.61 19.82 8.95
C TYR A 17 78.63 19.30 10.39
N GLY A 18 79.78 18.87 10.92
CA GLY A 18 79.96 18.53 12.34
C GLY A 18 79.31 17.21 12.78
N LEU A 19 79.24 16.21 11.89
CA LEU A 19 78.73 14.87 12.23
C LEU A 19 79.92 13.91 12.37
N GLN A 20 80.42 13.74 13.60
CA GLN A 20 81.35 12.67 13.99
C GLN A 20 80.68 11.78 15.04
N ASP A 21 80.55 10.48 14.71
CA ASP A 21 80.26 9.40 15.66
C ASP A 21 81.59 8.93 16.27
N GLU A 22 81.72 8.93 17.61
CA GLU A 22 82.98 8.75 18.36
C GLU A 22 83.60 7.32 18.32
N GLU A 23 82.99 6.35 17.66
CA GLU A 23 83.40 4.93 17.78
C GLU A 23 84.61 4.49 16.92
N LYS A 24 85.26 5.39 16.16
CA LYS A 24 86.37 5.02 15.24
C LYS A 24 87.79 5.39 15.71
N SER A 25 87.94 6.04 16.87
CA SER A 25 89.23 6.64 17.26
C SER A 25 90.32 5.60 17.60
N GLU A 26 89.97 4.47 18.23
CA GLU A 26 90.98 3.46 18.65
C GLU A 26 91.72 2.78 17.48
N GLN A 27 91.07 2.66 16.31
CA GLN A 27 91.69 2.06 15.12
C GLN A 27 92.63 3.04 14.40
N GLN A 28 92.41 4.35 14.55
CA GLN A 28 93.29 5.38 13.99
C GLN A 28 94.61 5.47 14.78
N GLU A 29 94.59 5.29 16.11
CA GLU A 29 95.79 5.43 16.95
C GLU A 29 96.91 4.41 16.63
N CYS A 30 96.57 3.23 16.09
CA CYS A 30 97.53 2.15 15.82
C CYS A 30 98.05 2.09 14.36
N ASN A 31 97.68 3.03 13.48
CA ASN A 31 98.08 3.01 12.08
C ASN A 31 99.15 4.08 11.79
N ILE A 32 100.36 3.66 11.38
CA ILE A 32 101.54 4.51 11.14
C ILE A 32 101.25 5.62 10.11
N ASP A 33 100.42 5.34 9.10
CA ASP A 33 100.14 6.30 8.01
C ASP A 33 98.95 7.22 8.31
N SER A 34 98.28 7.06 9.45
CA SER A 34 97.12 7.87 9.81
C SER A 34 97.51 9.15 10.54
N SER A 35 96.74 10.22 10.36
CA SER A 35 96.96 11.51 11.04
C SER A 35 96.81 11.45 12.57
N GLY A 36 96.18 10.39 13.10
CA GLY A 36 95.93 10.16 14.52
C GLY A 36 96.89 9.16 15.16
N TYR A 37 97.97 8.80 14.47
CA TYR A 37 98.94 7.81 14.95
C TYR A 37 99.58 8.21 16.29
N ASN A 38 99.55 7.29 17.26
CA ASN A 38 100.25 7.45 18.53
C ASN A 38 101.40 6.43 18.61
N SER A 39 102.63 6.95 18.60
CA SER A 39 103.85 6.14 18.65
C SER A 39 103.95 5.30 19.91
N GLU A 40 103.55 5.83 21.07
CA GLU A 40 103.65 5.11 22.34
C GLU A 40 102.64 3.95 22.38
N THR A 41 101.40 4.19 21.93
CA THR A 41 100.35 3.16 21.87
C THR A 41 100.73 2.06 20.88
N TYR A 42 101.25 2.43 19.71
CA TYR A 42 101.69 1.48 18.69
C TYR A 42 102.88 0.64 19.16
N VAL A 43 103.92 1.27 19.71
CA VAL A 43 105.11 0.56 20.20
C VAL A 43 104.77 -0.31 21.40
N LYS A 44 103.93 0.15 22.33
CA LYS A 44 103.48 -0.66 23.47
C LYS A 44 102.74 -1.91 22.99
N LYS A 45 101.82 -1.76 22.03
CA LYS A 45 101.10 -2.89 21.43
C LYS A 45 102.04 -3.83 20.67
N LEU A 46 103.08 -3.31 20.03
CA LEU A 46 104.09 -4.11 19.32
C LEU A 46 104.96 -4.93 20.28
N LEU A 47 105.35 -4.35 21.43
CA LEU A 47 106.13 -5.01 22.48
C LEU A 47 105.32 -6.08 23.24
N GLU A 48 104.02 -5.85 23.43
CA GLU A 48 103.13 -6.83 24.08
C GLU A 48 102.81 -8.04 23.17
N THR A 49 102.76 -7.84 21.84
CA THR A 49 102.26 -8.86 20.90
C THR A 49 103.35 -9.68 20.21
N ARG A 50 104.61 -9.21 20.14
CA ARG A 50 105.65 -9.85 19.31
C ARG A 50 106.91 -10.23 20.09
N GLY A 51 107.55 -11.32 19.65
CA GLY A 51 108.83 -11.79 20.20
C GLY A 51 110.04 -11.00 19.66
N LEU A 52 111.17 -11.08 20.37
CA LEU A 52 112.38 -10.28 20.11
C LEU A 52 112.91 -10.35 18.65
N ASN A 53 112.92 -11.54 18.04
CA ASN A 53 113.43 -11.70 16.68
C ASN A 53 112.55 -10.98 15.65
N GLU A 54 111.22 -11.02 15.81
CA GLU A 54 110.31 -10.27 14.94
C GLU A 54 110.47 -8.76 15.10
N LEU A 55 110.69 -8.31 16.34
CA LEU A 55 110.92 -6.90 16.64
C LEU A 55 112.20 -6.38 15.94
N LEU A 56 113.26 -7.18 15.92
CA LEU A 56 114.51 -6.84 15.23
C LEU A 56 114.35 -6.79 13.71
N THR A 57 113.54 -7.67 13.11
CA THR A 57 113.27 -7.61 11.66
C THR A 57 112.47 -6.36 11.31
N ILE A 58 111.48 -6.00 12.14
CA ILE A 58 110.67 -4.79 11.95
C ILE A 58 111.53 -3.53 12.08
N ASP A 59 112.40 -3.46 13.10
CA ASP A 59 113.33 -2.33 13.27
C ASP A 59 114.24 -2.17 12.05
N ALA A 60 114.83 -3.26 11.56
CA ALA A 60 115.68 -3.24 10.37
C ALA A 60 114.92 -2.77 9.11
N GLN A 61 113.68 -3.21 8.93
CA GLN A 61 112.82 -2.74 7.84
C GLN A 61 112.51 -1.25 7.97
N MET A 62 112.14 -0.80 9.16
CA MET A 62 111.80 0.60 9.42
C MET A 62 113.01 1.52 9.18
N ILE A 63 114.22 1.10 9.54
CA ILE A 63 115.45 1.85 9.25
C ILE A 63 115.70 1.98 7.74
N CYS A 64 115.46 0.92 6.96
CA CYS A 64 115.57 0.98 5.51
C CYS A 64 114.56 1.94 4.89
N GLU A 65 113.30 1.87 5.34
CA GLU A 65 112.23 2.77 4.88
C GLU A 65 112.53 4.24 5.23
N ILE A 66 113.02 4.52 6.44
CA ILE A 66 113.43 5.88 6.85
C ILE A 66 114.50 6.43 5.90
N LYS A 67 115.52 5.63 5.56
CA LYS A 67 116.59 6.07 4.65
C LYS A 67 116.10 6.33 3.24
N GLU A 68 115.22 5.46 2.73
CA GLU A 68 114.65 5.62 1.39
C GLU A 68 113.74 6.86 1.32
N LEU A 69 112.93 7.09 2.35
CA LEU A 69 112.05 8.26 2.46
C LEU A 69 112.84 9.56 2.61
N ASP A 70 113.93 9.59 3.38
CA ASP A 70 114.78 10.78 3.50
C ASP A 70 115.44 11.15 2.15
N THR A 71 115.92 10.15 1.41
CA THR A 71 116.47 10.36 0.06
C THR A 71 115.41 10.92 -0.89
N LYS A 72 114.18 10.40 -0.83
CA LYS A 72 113.05 10.93 -1.62
C LYS A 72 112.67 12.36 -1.19
N MET A 73 112.69 12.68 0.10
CA MET A 73 112.43 14.03 0.61
C MET A 73 113.48 15.03 0.12
N GLN A 74 114.76 14.68 0.18
CA GLN A 74 115.84 15.54 -0.30
C GLN A 74 115.70 15.81 -1.79
N MET A 75 115.39 14.80 -2.61
CA MET A 75 115.10 14.98 -4.03
C MET A 75 113.87 15.88 -4.26
N LEU A 76 112.80 15.70 -3.48
CA LEU A 76 111.59 16.52 -3.59
C LEU A 76 111.87 18.01 -3.32
N VAL A 77 112.67 18.29 -2.28
CA VAL A 77 113.09 19.65 -1.92
C VAL A 77 113.98 20.24 -3.00
N TYR A 78 114.91 19.47 -3.55
CA TYR A 78 115.80 19.94 -4.62
C TYR A 78 115.03 20.28 -5.90
N GLU A 79 114.14 19.38 -6.35
CA GLU A 79 113.35 19.57 -7.56
C GLU A 79 112.32 20.70 -7.42
N ASN A 80 111.84 20.98 -6.20
CA ASN A 80 110.79 21.97 -5.96
C ASN A 80 111.24 23.21 -5.17
N TYR A 81 112.55 23.46 -5.04
CA TYR A 81 113.08 24.60 -4.26
C TYR A 81 112.48 25.96 -4.67
N HIS A 82 112.25 26.15 -5.98
CA HIS A 82 111.60 27.37 -6.48
C HIS A 82 110.18 27.57 -5.92
N LYS A 83 109.41 26.48 -5.72
CA LYS A 83 108.07 26.55 -5.13
C LYS A 83 108.11 26.92 -3.65
N PHE A 84 109.13 26.48 -2.91
CA PHE A 84 109.31 26.84 -1.49
C PHE A 84 109.65 28.32 -1.30
N ILE A 85 110.53 28.89 -2.13
CA ILE A 85 110.80 30.35 -2.09
C ILE A 85 109.52 31.13 -2.40
N ASN A 86 108.81 30.76 -3.48
CA ASN A 86 107.59 31.45 -3.87
C ASN A 86 106.50 31.35 -2.77
N ALA A 87 106.38 30.20 -2.11
CA ALA A 87 105.49 30.03 -0.96
C ALA A 87 105.89 30.94 0.21
N THR A 88 107.19 31.03 0.52
CA THR A 88 107.72 31.86 1.60
C THR A 88 107.46 33.35 1.37
N ASP A 89 107.70 33.84 0.14
CA ASP A 89 107.43 35.23 -0.22
C ASP A 89 105.93 35.55 -0.22
N THR A 90 105.10 34.58 -0.59
CA THR A 90 103.64 34.71 -0.53
C THR A 90 103.15 34.78 0.92
N ILE A 91 103.68 33.94 1.81
CA ILE A 91 103.38 33.99 3.25
C ILE A 91 103.79 35.35 3.85
N ARG A 92 104.94 35.89 3.45
CA ARG A 92 105.40 37.21 3.93
C ARG A 92 104.50 38.35 3.48
N ARG A 93 104.05 38.34 2.21
CA ARG A 93 103.06 39.30 1.71
C ARG A 93 101.72 39.16 2.41
N MET A 94 101.26 37.93 2.64
CA MET A 94 99.99 37.67 3.32
C MET A 94 100.03 38.20 4.76
N LYS A 95 101.12 37.99 5.50
CA LYS A 95 101.30 38.49 6.88
C LYS A 95 101.17 40.01 6.97
N ASN A 96 101.81 40.76 6.06
CA ASN A 96 101.76 42.21 6.08
C ASN A 96 100.36 42.75 5.74
N ASN A 97 99.67 42.13 4.79
CA ASN A 97 98.31 42.53 4.42
C ASN A 97 97.30 42.22 5.54
N VAL A 98 97.41 41.07 6.20
CA VAL A 98 96.55 40.70 7.33
C VAL A 98 96.72 41.68 8.50
N ALA A 99 97.95 42.07 8.83
CA ALA A 99 98.20 43.08 9.88
C ALA A 99 97.61 44.46 9.55
N SER A 100 97.54 44.83 8.25
CA SER A 100 96.88 46.06 7.82
C SER A 100 95.35 45.95 7.91
N MET A 101 94.78 44.82 7.49
CA MET A 101 93.34 44.55 7.60
C MET A 101 92.86 44.55 9.05
N GLU A 102 93.64 44.02 9.98
CA GLU A 102 93.30 43.99 11.40
C GLU A 102 93.13 45.40 11.96
N LYS A 103 94.03 46.33 11.62
CA LYS A 103 93.90 47.76 11.97
C LYS A 103 92.68 48.43 11.34
N GLU A 104 92.30 48.05 10.12
CA GLU A 104 91.10 48.58 9.47
C GLU A 104 89.82 48.04 10.11
N ALA A 105 89.79 46.75 10.49
CA ALA A 105 88.67 46.14 11.20
C ALA A 105 88.42 46.83 12.56
N GLU A 106 89.49 47.14 13.29
CA GLU A 106 89.39 47.86 14.58
C GLU A 106 88.82 49.28 14.41
N ARG A 107 89.16 49.98 13.30
CA ARG A 107 88.55 51.27 12.94
C ARG A 107 87.06 51.14 12.62
N VAL A 108 86.65 50.05 11.97
CA VAL A 108 85.23 49.82 11.67
C VAL A 108 84.46 49.58 12.96
N VAL A 109 84.96 48.75 13.88
CA VAL A 109 84.31 48.48 15.18
C VAL A 109 84.11 49.77 15.97
N THR A 110 85.15 50.59 16.09
CA THR A 110 85.04 51.89 16.80
C THR A 110 84.09 52.87 16.11
N SER A 111 83.99 52.83 14.77
CA SER A 111 83.00 53.62 14.03
C SER A 111 81.56 53.13 14.27
N MET A 112 81.37 51.82 14.38
CA MET A 112 80.08 51.18 14.65
C MET A 112 79.59 51.61 16.04
N ASP A 113 80.43 51.54 17.08
CA ASP A 113 80.06 51.96 18.44
C ASP A 113 79.67 53.43 18.52
N ARG A 114 80.37 54.30 17.77
CA ARG A 114 80.01 55.71 17.64
C ARG A 114 78.66 55.92 16.94
N ILE A 115 78.33 55.12 15.94
CA ILE A 115 77.02 55.17 15.28
C ILE A 115 75.93 54.67 16.23
N THR A 116 76.17 53.57 16.95
CA THR A 116 75.21 52.99 17.90
C THR A 116 74.84 53.98 18.99
N THR A 117 75.84 54.58 19.64
CA THR A 117 75.62 55.60 20.68
C THR A 117 74.89 56.84 20.15
N LYS A 118 75.22 57.30 18.93
CA LYS A 118 74.52 58.44 18.32
C LYS A 118 73.08 58.09 17.92
N SER A 119 72.85 56.86 17.46
CA SER A 119 71.53 56.33 17.11
C SER A 119 70.62 56.21 18.34
N GLU A 120 71.16 55.73 19.47
CA GLU A 120 70.44 55.68 20.75
C GLU A 120 70.02 57.07 21.23
N SER A 121 70.93 58.06 21.13
CA SER A 121 70.61 59.46 21.45
C SER A 121 69.50 60.03 20.55
N MET A 122 69.54 59.76 19.24
CA MET A 122 68.47 60.16 18.32
C MET A 122 67.14 59.45 18.62
N ASN A 123 67.17 58.17 18.97
CA ASN A 123 65.97 57.40 19.27
C ASN A 123 65.27 57.95 20.53
N MET A 124 66.06 58.33 21.55
CA MET A 124 65.54 58.99 22.76
C MET A 124 64.92 60.37 22.45
N ALA A 125 65.50 61.15 21.54
CA ALA A 125 64.95 62.45 21.14
C ALA A 125 63.65 62.33 20.31
N LEU A 126 63.50 61.30 19.48
CA LEU A 126 62.36 61.10 18.58
C LEU A 126 61.18 60.34 19.23
N ALA A 127 61.42 59.57 20.29
CA ALA A 127 60.40 58.84 21.04
C ALA A 127 59.15 59.69 21.43
N PRO A 128 59.29 60.92 22.00
CA PRO A 128 58.13 61.74 22.34
C PRO A 128 57.32 62.17 21.10
N HIS A 129 57.98 62.52 20.00
CA HIS A 129 57.30 62.90 18.76
C HIS A 129 56.58 61.71 18.11
N ARG A 130 57.19 60.52 18.11
CA ARG A 130 56.56 59.28 17.63
C ARG A 130 55.29 58.96 18.42
N SER A 131 55.33 59.09 19.75
CA SER A 131 54.16 58.84 20.61
C SER A 131 52.99 59.80 20.34
N LYS A 132 53.27 61.07 20.02
CA LYS A 132 52.24 62.08 19.70
C LYS A 132 51.59 61.81 18.34
N VAL A 133 52.40 61.42 17.35
CA VAL A 133 51.91 60.99 16.03
C VAL A 133 51.07 59.72 16.14
N GLU A 134 51.47 58.76 16.98
CA GLU A 134 50.73 57.53 17.21
C GLU A 134 49.35 57.78 17.86
N LYS A 135 49.26 58.70 18.83
CA LYS A 135 47.97 59.14 19.41
C LYS A 135 47.05 59.79 18.36
N LEU A 136 47.58 60.67 17.51
CA LEU A 136 46.81 61.33 16.44
C LEU A 136 46.34 60.34 15.36
N ILE A 137 47.19 59.39 14.98
CA ILE A 137 46.82 58.29 14.07
C ILE A 137 45.73 57.42 14.71
N GLY A 138 45.81 57.18 16.02
CA GLY A 138 44.77 56.49 16.79
C GLY A 138 43.40 57.16 16.69
N VAL A 139 43.34 58.47 16.94
CA VAL A 139 42.08 59.25 16.82
C VAL A 139 41.54 59.22 15.39
N ARG A 140 42.39 59.42 14.38
CA ARG A 140 41.98 59.37 12.96
C ARG A 140 41.46 57.98 12.55
N ARG A 141 42.08 56.90 13.04
CA ARG A 141 41.61 55.52 12.83
C ARG A 141 40.25 55.28 13.49
N LEU A 142 40.03 55.83 14.67
CA LEU A 142 38.76 55.72 15.38
C LEU A 142 37.63 56.45 14.63
N LEU A 143 37.88 57.65 14.12
CA LEU A 143 36.92 58.40 13.31
C LEU A 143 36.54 57.66 12.01
N ARG A 144 37.51 57.10 11.27
CA ARG A 144 37.23 56.25 10.10
C ARG A 144 36.38 55.03 10.43
N ARG A 145 36.55 54.44 11.62
CA ARG A 145 35.73 53.28 12.05
C ARG A 145 34.28 53.65 12.36
N PHE A 146 33.99 54.92 12.69
CA PHE A 146 32.64 55.39 13.00
C PHE A 146 31.92 56.09 11.82
N GLU A 147 32.62 56.37 10.73
CA GLU A 147 32.09 56.98 9.50
C GLU A 147 30.82 56.27 8.99
N PHE A 148 30.82 54.93 8.98
CA PHE A 148 29.67 54.12 8.58
C PHE A 148 28.41 54.35 9.44
N ILE A 149 28.56 54.66 10.73
CA ILE A 149 27.41 54.87 11.64
C ILE A 149 26.80 56.26 11.41
N PHE A 150 27.62 57.26 11.12
CA PHE A 150 27.14 58.61 10.81
C PHE A 150 26.44 58.68 9.45
N GLU A 151 26.90 57.89 8.47
CA GLU A 151 26.26 57.80 7.15
C GLU A 151 25.02 56.89 7.11
N LEU A 152 24.76 56.13 8.17
CA LEU A 152 23.70 55.10 8.21
C LEU A 152 22.31 55.64 7.85
N PRO A 153 21.80 56.76 8.40
CA PRO A 153 20.45 57.23 8.07
C PRO A 153 20.30 57.63 6.59
N GLN A 154 21.36 58.20 6.00
CA GLN A 154 21.36 58.57 4.58
C GLN A 154 21.37 57.33 3.69
N ARG A 155 22.23 56.34 3.98
CA ARG A 155 22.28 55.07 3.23
C ARG A 155 20.97 54.30 3.32
N LEU A 156 20.34 54.27 4.48
CA LEU A 156 19.08 53.56 4.71
C LEU A 156 17.91 54.23 3.96
N ASN A 157 17.85 55.56 3.95
CA ASN A 157 16.85 56.31 3.17
C ASN A 157 17.03 56.10 1.65
N THR A 158 18.28 56.04 1.16
CA THR A 158 18.57 55.74 -0.25
C THR A 158 18.16 54.31 -0.62
N ALA A 159 18.46 53.32 0.22
CA ALA A 159 18.09 51.93 -0.01
C ALA A 159 16.56 51.71 -0.03
N VAL A 160 15.83 52.37 0.88
CA VAL A 160 14.34 52.34 0.89
C VAL A 160 13.76 52.97 -0.39
N LYS A 161 14.34 54.08 -0.89
CA LYS A 161 13.91 54.70 -2.16
C LYS A 161 14.21 53.82 -3.37
N GLN A 162 15.31 53.08 -3.36
CA GLN A 162 15.73 52.17 -4.43
C GLN A 162 15.00 50.81 -4.41
N LYS A 163 14.11 50.58 -3.43
CA LYS A 163 13.40 49.30 -3.20
C LYS A 163 14.32 48.13 -2.86
N GLU A 164 15.55 48.39 -2.42
CA GLU A 164 16.50 47.38 -1.94
C GLU A 164 16.31 47.14 -0.44
N TYR A 165 15.20 46.49 -0.09
CA TYR A 165 14.79 46.31 1.30
C TYR A 165 15.70 45.35 2.09
N THR A 166 16.35 44.39 1.40
CA THR A 166 17.33 43.46 1.98
C THR A 166 18.56 44.18 2.50
N ASN A 167 19.17 45.02 1.65
CA ASN A 167 20.34 45.81 1.99
C ASN A 167 20.02 46.81 3.11
N ALA A 168 18.85 47.47 3.05
CA ALA A 168 18.38 48.38 4.10
C ALA A 168 18.29 47.69 5.48
N THR A 169 17.72 46.49 5.51
CA THR A 169 17.54 45.68 6.73
C THR A 169 18.89 45.20 7.28
N GLN A 170 19.80 44.75 6.41
CA GLN A 170 21.15 44.33 6.81
C GLN A 170 21.98 45.48 7.39
N TYR A 171 21.98 46.66 6.75
CA TYR A 171 22.67 47.84 7.26
C TYR A 171 22.17 48.23 8.65
N TYR A 172 20.85 48.17 8.86
CA TYR A 172 20.25 48.44 10.16
C TYR A 172 20.64 47.39 11.21
N LEU A 173 20.59 46.09 10.89
CA LEU A 173 20.92 45.02 11.85
C LEU A 173 22.38 45.06 12.32
N LEU A 174 23.31 45.37 11.42
CA LEU A 174 24.73 45.53 11.75
C LEU A 174 24.93 46.75 12.67
N ALA A 175 24.28 47.86 12.37
CA ALA A 175 24.38 49.08 13.16
C ALA A 175 23.63 49.00 14.50
N ARG A 176 22.50 48.28 14.57
CA ARG A 176 21.63 48.16 15.75
C ARG A 176 22.39 47.65 16.98
N ARG A 177 23.28 46.68 16.80
CA ARG A 177 24.12 46.14 17.91
C ARG A 177 25.08 47.19 18.46
N ILE A 178 25.62 48.05 17.60
CA ILE A 178 26.59 49.07 17.97
C ILE A 178 25.87 50.27 18.59
N LEU A 179 24.76 50.71 17.99
CA LEU A 179 23.91 51.79 18.50
C LEU A 179 23.37 51.49 19.90
N LYS A 180 22.89 50.25 20.15
CA LYS A 180 22.45 49.81 21.48
C LYS A 180 23.57 49.78 22.52
N ARG A 181 24.81 49.44 22.15
CA ARG A 181 25.94 49.36 23.09
C ARG A 181 26.46 50.75 23.52
N TYR A 182 26.30 51.76 22.67
CA TYR A 182 26.79 53.14 22.89
C TYR A 182 25.65 54.15 23.10
N GLU A 183 24.52 53.71 23.63
CA GLU A 183 23.29 54.51 23.82
C GLU A 183 23.48 55.74 24.73
N HIS A 184 24.45 55.70 25.65
CA HIS A 184 24.77 56.78 26.59
C HIS A 184 25.32 58.05 25.91
N ILE A 185 25.75 57.97 24.66
CA ILE A 185 26.25 59.11 23.89
C ILE A 185 25.11 59.72 23.08
N LEU A 186 24.83 61.01 23.31
CA LEU A 186 23.70 61.73 22.72
C LEU A 186 23.64 61.66 21.19
N SER A 187 24.78 61.77 20.48
CA SER A 187 24.83 61.72 19.01
C SER A 187 24.41 60.35 18.44
N PHE A 188 24.75 59.25 19.09
CA PHE A 188 24.33 57.92 18.67
C PHE A 188 22.83 57.69 18.95
N LYS A 189 22.29 58.27 20.03
CA LYS A 189 20.86 58.24 20.32
C LYS A 189 20.02 58.98 19.26
N THR A 190 20.47 60.14 18.78
CA THR A 190 19.77 60.86 17.69
C THR A 190 19.78 60.07 16.38
N ILE A 191 20.92 59.44 16.05
CA ILE A 191 21.06 58.59 14.86
C ILE A 191 20.16 57.35 14.97
N GLN A 192 20.08 56.75 16.16
CA GLN A 192 19.20 55.61 16.43
C GLN A 192 17.73 55.97 16.20
N VAL A 193 17.23 57.06 16.77
CA VAL A 193 15.83 57.49 16.60
C VAL A 193 15.51 57.79 15.13
N GLN A 194 16.45 58.37 14.39
CA GLN A 194 16.27 58.59 12.94
C GLN A 194 16.23 57.28 12.15
N ALA A 195 17.11 56.33 12.46
CA ALA A 195 17.13 55.02 11.82
C ALA A 195 15.85 54.23 12.13
N GLU A 196 15.40 54.22 13.39
CA GLU A 196 14.15 53.58 13.84
C GLU A 196 12.94 54.14 13.08
N LYS A 197 12.82 55.46 12.94
CA LYS A 197 11.71 56.09 12.18
C LYS A 197 11.66 55.67 10.70
N ILE A 198 12.83 55.48 10.07
CA ILE A 198 12.89 55.03 8.67
C ILE A 198 12.55 53.54 8.57
N ILE A 199 12.93 52.73 9.56
CA ILE A 199 12.54 51.32 9.66
C ILE A 199 11.03 51.18 9.91
N ASP A 200 10.41 52.01 10.76
CA ASP A 200 8.95 52.04 10.95
C ASP A 200 8.19 52.38 9.66
N GLN A 201 8.80 53.19 8.79
CA GLN A 201 8.26 53.49 7.46
C GLN A 201 8.41 52.30 6.52
N LEU A 202 9.53 51.58 6.58
CA LEU A 202 9.76 50.35 5.84
C LEU A 202 8.80 49.24 6.27
N GLU A 203 8.57 49.04 7.58
CA GLU A 203 7.61 48.07 8.11
C GLU A 203 6.19 48.33 7.62
N ARG A 204 5.76 49.60 7.58
CA ARG A 204 4.45 49.97 7.03
C ARG A 204 4.33 49.70 5.53
N LEU A 205 5.43 49.78 4.78
CA LEU A 205 5.47 49.43 3.36
C LEU A 205 5.44 47.92 3.15
N LEU A 206 6.12 47.15 4.00
CA LEU A 206 6.15 45.69 3.95
C LEU A 206 4.82 45.06 4.44
N LYS A 207 4.13 45.70 5.38
CA LYS A 207 2.79 45.29 5.86
C LYS A 207 1.67 45.54 4.86
N LYS A 208 1.88 46.36 3.83
CA LYS A 208 0.92 46.50 2.72
C LYS A 208 1.26 45.44 1.67
N PRO A 209 0.49 44.36 1.56
CA PRO A 209 0.77 43.35 0.56
C PRO A 209 0.56 43.95 -0.84
N ASN A 210 1.66 44.09 -1.59
CA ASN A 210 1.56 44.32 -3.03
C ASN A 210 1.08 43.02 -3.66
N VAL A 211 -0.20 43.00 -4.03
CA VAL A 211 -0.83 41.92 -4.78
C VAL A 211 -0.02 41.69 -6.07
N GLY A 212 0.59 40.52 -6.22
CA GLY A 212 0.97 40.04 -7.56
C GLY A 212 2.18 39.12 -7.70
N HIS A 213 3.13 39.03 -6.76
CA HIS A 213 4.34 38.21 -6.98
C HIS A 213 4.80 37.43 -5.73
N ASP A 214 4.67 36.10 -5.81
CA ASP A 214 5.01 35.08 -4.79
C ASP A 214 6.40 35.28 -4.18
N THR A 215 7.38 35.60 -5.02
CA THR A 215 8.78 35.81 -4.61
C THR A 215 8.91 36.96 -3.61
N ARG A 216 8.16 38.03 -3.82
CA ARG A 216 8.25 39.26 -3.02
C ARG A 216 7.56 39.13 -1.66
N ILE A 217 6.58 38.24 -1.54
CA ILE A 217 5.84 38.01 -0.29
C ILE A 217 6.66 37.16 0.66
N CYS A 218 7.29 36.08 0.16
CA CYS A 218 8.26 35.33 0.95
C CYS A 218 9.43 36.24 1.39
N GLU A 219 10.00 37.04 0.48
CA GLU A 219 11.07 38.00 0.83
C GLU A 219 10.60 39.06 1.83
N ALA A 220 9.38 39.59 1.71
CA ALA A 220 8.84 40.56 2.65
C ALA A 220 8.65 39.98 4.06
N VAL A 221 8.17 38.74 4.19
CA VAL A 221 8.02 38.05 5.47
C VAL A 221 9.38 37.72 6.09
N ILE A 222 10.36 37.29 5.28
CA ILE A 222 11.74 37.07 5.73
C ILE A 222 12.32 38.37 6.32
N LEU A 223 12.12 39.50 5.65
CA LEU A 223 12.60 40.81 6.11
C LEU A 223 11.87 41.31 7.35
N LEU A 224 10.55 41.12 7.43
CA LEU A 224 9.75 41.45 8.62
C LEU A 224 10.15 40.62 9.85
N HIS A 225 10.51 39.35 9.63
CA HIS A 225 11.04 38.49 10.68
C HIS A 225 12.43 38.95 11.14
N GLN A 226 13.32 39.31 10.21
CA GLN A 226 14.65 39.84 10.52
C GLN A 226 14.61 41.16 11.30
N LEU A 227 13.57 41.98 11.09
CA LEU A 227 13.34 43.24 11.81
C LEU A 227 12.68 43.06 13.19
N ASP A 228 12.34 41.84 13.60
CA ASP A 228 11.65 41.50 14.86
C ASP A 228 10.21 42.07 14.95
N ALA A 229 9.58 42.29 13.79
CA ALA A 229 8.28 42.97 13.64
C ALA A 229 7.16 42.07 13.05
N CYS A 230 7.35 40.74 13.05
CA CYS A 230 6.32 39.79 12.64
C CYS A 230 5.21 39.70 13.69
N SER A 231 4.09 40.40 13.47
CA SER A 231 2.87 40.19 14.26
C SER A 231 2.15 38.90 13.86
N ASN A 232 1.34 38.33 14.78
CA ASN A 232 0.55 37.13 14.50
C ASN A 232 -0.42 37.36 13.32
N GLU A 233 -0.95 38.57 13.18
CA GLU A 233 -1.86 38.90 12.07
C GLU A 233 -1.19 38.78 10.69
N ILE A 234 0.12 39.05 10.59
CA ILE A 234 0.88 38.92 9.34
C ILE A 234 1.09 37.44 9.00
N ARG A 235 1.23 36.58 10.02
CA ARG A 235 1.33 35.14 9.86
C ARG A 235 0.02 34.53 9.36
N ASP A 236 -1.11 34.94 9.94
CA ASP A 236 -2.43 34.47 9.54
C ASP A 236 -2.78 34.97 8.13
N GLN A 237 -2.45 36.23 7.81
CA GLN A 237 -2.59 36.77 6.45
C GLN A 237 -1.69 36.06 5.44
N PHE A 238 -0.50 35.62 5.85
CA PHE A 238 0.40 34.83 5.00
C PHE A 238 -0.19 33.45 4.70
N PHE A 239 -0.73 32.75 5.70
CA PHE A 239 -1.38 31.46 5.50
C PHE A 239 -2.61 31.56 4.59
N GLU A 240 -3.51 32.52 4.85
CA GLU A 240 -4.72 32.71 4.04
C GLU A 240 -4.38 33.07 2.58
N TRP A 241 -3.36 33.92 2.37
CA TRP A 241 -2.92 34.29 1.04
C TRP A 241 -2.36 33.10 0.26
N HIS A 242 -1.49 32.28 0.87
CA HIS A 242 -0.95 31.10 0.21
C HIS A 242 -2.01 30.02 0.00
N HIS A 243 -2.94 29.82 0.94
CA HIS A 243 -4.06 28.89 0.78
C HIS A 243 -4.95 29.29 -0.41
N THR A 244 -5.35 30.56 -0.50
CA THR A 244 -6.15 31.07 -1.63
C THR A 244 -5.41 31.05 -2.96
N TYR A 245 -4.10 31.32 -2.95
CA TYR A 245 -3.25 31.22 -4.13
C TYR A 245 -3.18 29.79 -4.67
N PHE A 246 -2.80 28.81 -3.84
CA PHE A 246 -2.69 27.42 -4.28
C PHE A 246 -4.05 26.84 -4.66
N LYS A 247 -5.13 27.22 -3.97
CA LYS A 247 -6.49 26.83 -4.37
C LYS A 247 -6.85 27.32 -5.78
N ARG A 248 -6.41 28.52 -6.18
CA ARG A 248 -6.60 29.04 -7.55
C ARG A 248 -5.74 28.31 -8.56
N GLU A 249 -4.46 28.10 -8.29
CA GLU A 249 -3.55 27.37 -9.19
C GLU A 249 -4.05 25.95 -9.44
N VAL A 250 -4.45 25.22 -8.38
CA VAL A 250 -5.04 23.87 -8.51
C VAL A 250 -6.36 23.91 -9.31
N ALA A 251 -7.20 24.92 -9.12
CA ALA A 251 -8.43 25.08 -9.90
C ALA A 251 -8.16 25.32 -11.40
N VAL A 252 -7.10 26.05 -11.75
CA VAL A 252 -6.68 26.23 -13.15
C VAL A 252 -6.31 24.89 -13.77
N PHE A 253 -5.52 24.06 -13.08
CA PHE A 253 -5.16 22.71 -13.53
C PHE A 253 -6.36 21.73 -13.57
N LYS A 254 -7.39 21.93 -12.74
CA LYS A 254 -8.66 21.19 -12.84
C LYS A 254 -9.48 21.61 -14.07
N SER A 255 -9.40 22.88 -14.48
CA SER A 255 -10.17 23.44 -15.62
C SER A 255 -9.50 23.27 -16.98
N GLN A 256 -8.17 23.21 -17.02
CA GLN A 256 -7.41 22.84 -18.22
C GLN A 256 -7.60 21.34 -18.44
N GLY A 257 -8.31 20.96 -19.49
CA GLY A 257 -8.73 19.59 -19.78
C GLY A 257 -7.59 18.55 -19.79
N GLN A 258 -8.01 17.28 -19.84
CA GLN A 258 -7.16 16.09 -19.75
C GLN A 258 -5.84 16.23 -20.51
N SER A 259 -4.71 16.25 -19.79
CA SER A 259 -3.37 16.17 -20.38
C SER A 259 -3.19 14.84 -21.13
N ALA A 260 -2.27 14.83 -22.11
CA ALA A 260 -2.00 13.69 -22.99
C ALA A 260 -1.50 12.44 -22.24
N SER A 261 -0.75 12.62 -21.16
CA SER A 261 -0.31 11.55 -20.25
C SER A 261 -0.39 12.02 -18.79
N VAL A 262 -0.51 11.07 -17.85
CA VAL A 262 -0.45 11.39 -16.41
C VAL A 262 0.96 11.84 -16.01
N LEU A 263 2.01 11.31 -16.66
CA LEU A 263 3.39 11.76 -16.43
C LEU A 263 3.59 13.23 -16.81
N ASP A 264 3.13 13.66 -17.98
CA ASP A 264 3.23 15.06 -18.44
C ASP A 264 2.52 16.02 -17.49
N PHE A 265 1.32 15.63 -17.08
CA PHE A 265 0.56 16.37 -16.09
C PHE A 265 1.38 16.48 -14.79
N LEU A 266 1.89 15.36 -14.28
CA LEU A 266 2.62 15.32 -13.03
C LEU A 266 3.90 16.18 -13.08
N GLN A 267 4.65 16.14 -14.17
CA GLN A 267 5.85 16.97 -14.35
C GLN A 267 5.51 18.47 -14.35
N ARG A 268 4.49 18.89 -15.10
CA ARG A 268 4.05 20.29 -15.14
C ARG A 268 3.48 20.74 -13.80
N TYR A 269 2.68 19.89 -13.17
CA TYR A 269 2.05 20.17 -11.89
C TYR A 269 3.09 20.26 -10.76
N ASN A 270 4.09 19.37 -10.73
CA ASN A 270 5.19 19.44 -9.77
C ASN A 270 6.06 20.69 -9.99
N ALA A 271 6.34 21.03 -11.25
CA ALA A 271 7.12 22.21 -11.58
C ALA A 271 6.43 23.51 -11.15
N VAL A 272 5.09 23.60 -11.27
CA VAL A 272 4.34 24.82 -10.99
C VAL A 272 3.85 24.90 -9.53
N VAL A 273 3.40 23.80 -8.95
CA VAL A 273 2.74 23.77 -7.64
C VAL A 273 3.70 23.26 -6.56
N LEU A 274 4.26 22.05 -6.73
CA LEU A 274 5.09 21.43 -5.69
C LEU A 274 6.38 22.22 -5.42
N SER A 275 7.05 22.72 -6.46
CA SER A 275 8.27 23.54 -6.30
C SER A 275 8.00 24.85 -5.53
N LYS A 276 6.84 25.48 -5.77
CA LYS A 276 6.43 26.70 -5.07
C LYS A 276 6.02 26.38 -3.63
N MET A 277 5.34 25.26 -3.39
CA MET A 277 4.99 24.77 -2.05
C MET A 277 6.23 24.47 -1.22
N ASP A 278 7.24 23.80 -1.80
CA ASP A 278 8.50 23.49 -1.12
C ASP A 278 9.23 24.77 -0.65
N ARG A 279 9.21 25.83 -1.47
CA ARG A 279 9.73 27.13 -1.07
C ARG A 279 8.98 27.74 0.11
N VAL A 280 7.65 27.61 0.15
CA VAL A 280 6.81 28.07 1.28
C VAL A 280 7.10 27.24 2.53
N PHE A 281 7.21 25.92 2.40
CA PHE A 281 7.56 25.01 3.48
C PHE A 281 8.94 25.34 4.08
N SER A 282 9.93 25.67 3.24
CA SER A 282 11.24 26.13 3.67
C SER A 282 11.19 27.46 4.44
N VAL A 283 10.36 28.42 4.00
CA VAL A 283 10.14 29.69 4.72
C VAL A 283 9.45 29.44 6.07
N CYS A 284 8.45 28.55 6.13
CA CYS A 284 7.79 28.18 7.37
C CYS A 284 8.75 27.54 8.38
N LYS A 285 9.61 26.62 7.93
CA LYS A 285 10.64 26.00 8.77
C LYS A 285 11.65 27.01 9.32
N THR A 286 12.18 27.88 8.45
CA THR A 286 13.27 28.79 8.82
C THR A 286 12.81 29.96 9.69
N HIS A 287 11.62 30.52 9.42
CA HIS A 287 11.17 31.77 10.06
C HIS A 287 10.04 31.58 11.08
N PHE A 288 9.20 30.56 10.95
CA PHE A 288 8.13 30.31 11.92
C PHE A 288 8.50 29.22 12.93
N MET A 289 9.35 28.26 12.56
CA MET A 289 9.75 27.15 13.45
C MET A 289 11.13 27.29 14.12
N SER A 290 12.01 28.23 13.73
CA SER A 290 13.35 28.37 14.37
C SER A 290 13.30 28.73 15.86
N GLN A 291 12.16 29.22 16.37
CA GLN A 291 11.92 29.41 17.81
C GLN A 291 11.72 28.09 18.59
N ILE A 292 11.43 26.97 17.91
CA ILE A 292 11.11 25.66 18.51
C ILE A 292 12.39 24.85 18.76
N VAL A 293 13.35 24.87 17.82
CA VAL A 293 14.60 24.10 17.93
C VAL A 293 15.48 24.60 19.07
N SER A 294 15.46 25.90 19.36
CA SER A 294 16.14 26.47 20.53
C SER A 294 15.45 26.17 21.87
N ARG A 295 14.15 25.82 21.86
CA ARG A 295 13.36 25.52 23.07
C ARG A 295 13.32 24.02 23.42
N LYS A 296 13.37 23.11 22.43
CA LYS A 296 13.43 21.66 22.69
C LYS A 296 14.71 21.18 23.40
N GLN A 297 15.78 21.98 23.41
CA GLN A 297 17.00 21.68 24.19
C GLN A 297 16.95 22.16 25.65
N SER A 298 15.95 22.97 26.04
CA SER A 298 15.74 23.41 27.43
C SER A 298 14.43 22.84 27.95
N SER A 299 14.47 21.57 28.36
CA SER A 299 13.38 20.90 29.05
C SER A 299 13.09 21.57 30.39
N THR A 300 12.06 22.42 30.46
CA THR A 300 11.10 22.50 31.58
C THR A 300 9.94 23.47 31.29
N SER A 301 8.71 22.94 31.30
CA SER A 301 7.42 23.66 31.37
C SER A 301 7.01 24.54 30.17
N CYS A 302 6.34 23.96 29.17
CA CYS A 302 5.60 24.71 28.13
C CYS A 302 4.30 25.33 28.69
N LYS A 303 4.01 26.57 28.29
CA LYS A 303 2.69 27.20 28.45
C LYS A 303 1.72 26.66 27.37
N PRO A 304 0.42 26.46 27.67
CA PRO A 304 -0.55 25.86 26.72
C PRO A 304 -0.75 26.66 25.43
N SER A 305 -0.49 27.98 25.44
CA SER A 305 -0.61 28.86 24.27
C SER A 305 0.44 28.61 23.18
N ASP A 306 1.58 27.99 23.49
CA ASP A 306 2.66 27.76 22.51
C ASP A 306 2.50 26.41 21.79
N ALA A 307 1.85 25.40 22.41
CA ALA A 307 1.55 24.12 21.77
C ALA A 307 0.50 24.25 20.65
N THR A 308 -0.57 25.00 20.92
CA THR A 308 -1.64 25.29 19.93
C THR A 308 -1.15 26.04 18.67
N ARG A 309 0.04 26.64 18.72
CA ARG A 309 0.61 27.44 17.62
C ARG A 309 1.46 26.60 16.67
N ASP A 310 2.14 25.60 17.19
CA ASP A 310 2.92 24.65 16.40
C ASP A 310 1.96 23.78 15.56
N ASP A 311 0.80 23.43 16.15
CA ASP A 311 -0.29 22.74 15.47
C ASP A 311 -0.86 23.55 14.29
N LEU A 312 -0.92 24.88 14.39
CA LEU A 312 -1.49 25.74 13.35
C LEU A 312 -0.62 25.79 12.08
N VAL A 313 0.70 25.71 12.22
CA VAL A 313 1.65 25.63 11.10
C VAL A 313 1.62 24.25 10.47
N LEU A 314 1.53 23.19 11.29
CA LEU A 314 1.41 21.80 10.84
C LEU A 314 0.12 21.60 10.04
N ASN A 315 -1.03 22.02 10.59
CA ASN A 315 -2.33 21.96 9.92
C ASN A 315 -2.33 22.71 8.59
N PHE A 316 -1.72 23.89 8.51
CA PHE A 316 -1.62 24.64 7.25
C PHE A 316 -0.81 23.89 6.18
N VAL A 317 0.31 23.25 6.56
CA VAL A 317 1.13 22.45 5.64
C VAL A 317 0.37 21.20 5.19
N GLU A 318 -0.34 20.54 6.10
CA GLU A 318 -1.20 19.39 5.80
C GLU A 318 -2.35 19.78 4.85
N ASP A 319 -3.02 20.89 5.08
CA ASP A 319 -4.10 21.41 4.23
C ASP A 319 -3.61 21.75 2.81
N LEU A 320 -2.43 22.38 2.70
CA LEU A 320 -1.82 22.67 1.40
C LEU A 320 -1.43 21.37 0.66
N PHE A 321 -0.90 20.39 1.38
CA PHE A 321 -0.56 19.10 0.78
C PHE A 321 -1.81 18.33 0.37
N ALA A 322 -2.89 18.38 1.16
CA ALA A 322 -4.19 17.81 0.82
C ALA A 322 -4.76 18.44 -0.47
N LEU A 323 -4.66 19.76 -0.63
CA LEU A 323 -5.02 20.45 -1.88
C LEU A 323 -4.19 19.96 -3.08
N TYR A 324 -2.89 19.72 -2.87
CA TYR A 324 -2.03 19.15 -3.90
C TYR A 324 -2.45 17.72 -4.28
N LEU A 325 -2.70 16.85 -3.30
CA LEU A 325 -3.19 15.48 -3.49
C LEU A 325 -4.55 15.43 -4.17
N GLU A 326 -5.46 16.35 -3.85
CA GLU A 326 -6.78 16.44 -4.49
C GLU A 326 -6.64 16.72 -6.00
N GLY A 327 -5.70 17.59 -6.39
CA GLY A 327 -5.36 17.84 -7.79
C GLY A 327 -4.80 16.61 -8.51
N CYS A 328 -3.97 15.81 -7.82
CA CYS A 328 -3.46 14.54 -8.35
C CYS A 328 -4.54 13.46 -8.44
N SER A 329 -5.49 13.40 -7.49
CA SER A 329 -6.48 12.31 -7.38
C SER A 329 -7.31 12.14 -8.66
N MET A 330 -7.72 13.24 -9.29
CA MET A 330 -8.49 13.20 -10.53
C MET A 330 -7.71 12.59 -11.70
N GLN A 331 -6.39 12.78 -11.73
CA GLN A 331 -5.54 12.26 -12.81
C GLN A 331 -5.09 10.82 -12.54
N PHE A 332 -4.90 10.45 -11.27
CA PHE A 332 -4.43 9.13 -10.85
C PHE A 332 -5.56 8.08 -10.77
N ARG A 333 -6.82 8.50 -10.96
CA ARG A 333 -7.98 7.59 -11.15
C ARG A 333 -8.22 7.20 -12.61
N ARG A 334 -7.30 7.51 -13.52
CA ARG A 334 -7.35 7.07 -14.93
C ARG A 334 -6.89 5.62 -15.06
N PRO A 335 -7.27 4.89 -16.13
CA PRO A 335 -6.75 3.55 -16.36
C PRO A 335 -5.23 3.57 -16.57
N HIS A 336 -4.55 2.49 -16.14
CA HIS A 336 -3.09 2.32 -16.24
C HIS A 336 -2.51 2.57 -17.66
N THR A 337 -3.30 2.42 -18.72
CA THR A 337 -2.90 2.67 -20.11
C THR A 337 -2.71 4.15 -20.47
N GLU A 338 -3.26 5.08 -19.68
CA GLU A 338 -3.18 6.54 -19.93
C GLU A 338 -2.01 7.22 -19.21
N TYR A 339 -1.13 6.45 -18.54
CA TYR A 339 -0.06 7.02 -17.73
C TYR A 339 1.10 7.59 -18.54
N GLY A 340 1.27 7.14 -19.80
CA GLY A 340 2.27 7.63 -20.74
C GLY A 340 2.95 6.50 -21.52
N PRO A 341 3.70 6.82 -22.58
CA PRO A 341 4.45 5.83 -23.34
C PRO A 341 5.66 5.32 -22.55
N THR A 342 5.95 4.01 -22.65
CA THR A 342 7.05 3.35 -21.93
C THR A 342 8.41 4.00 -22.17
N VAL A 343 8.67 4.46 -23.40
CA VAL A 343 9.94 5.10 -23.80
C VAL A 343 10.22 6.37 -22.98
N GLU A 344 9.21 7.21 -22.78
CA GLU A 344 9.35 8.47 -22.06
C GLU A 344 9.54 8.26 -20.55
N VAL A 345 8.91 7.22 -19.98
CA VAL A 345 9.11 6.85 -18.57
C VAL A 345 10.52 6.31 -18.34
N THR A 346 11.04 5.47 -19.23
CA THR A 346 12.39 4.89 -19.12
C THR A 346 13.48 5.94 -19.36
N ASP A 347 13.28 6.88 -20.29
CA ASP A 347 14.23 7.98 -20.56
C ASP A 347 14.32 8.98 -19.38
N VAL A 348 13.20 9.27 -18.72
CA VAL A 348 13.14 10.20 -17.59
C VAL A 348 13.62 9.56 -16.27
N LEU A 349 13.41 8.25 -16.10
CA LEU A 349 13.69 7.51 -14.87
C LEU A 349 14.70 6.40 -15.17
N GLN A 350 16.00 6.73 -15.14
CA GLN A 350 17.11 5.81 -15.43
C GLN A 350 16.94 4.41 -14.80
N ASP A 351 17.36 3.38 -15.55
CA ASP A 351 17.14 1.97 -15.26
C ASP A 351 17.77 1.48 -13.94
N ASP A 352 16.92 1.09 -12.98
CA ASP A 352 17.36 0.38 -11.76
C ASP A 352 17.47 -1.14 -12.02
N GLY A 353 18.26 -1.59 -13.00
CA GLY A 353 18.60 -3.03 -13.16
C GLY A 353 17.43 -4.03 -13.12
N LEU A 354 16.23 -3.65 -13.58
CA LEU A 354 15.03 -4.50 -13.55
C LEU A 354 15.07 -5.53 -14.69
N SER A 355 14.50 -6.72 -14.48
CA SER A 355 14.42 -7.77 -15.51
C SER A 355 13.62 -7.30 -16.73
N SER A 356 13.99 -7.79 -17.93
CA SER A 356 13.25 -7.53 -19.19
C SER A 356 11.77 -7.90 -19.10
N ASP A 357 11.42 -8.91 -18.29
CA ASP A 357 10.03 -9.35 -18.11
C ASP A 357 9.19 -8.32 -17.34
N ILE A 358 9.82 -7.56 -16.44
CA ILE A 358 9.17 -6.52 -15.63
C ILE A 358 8.96 -5.25 -16.46
N VAL A 359 9.93 -4.92 -17.32
CA VAL A 359 9.84 -3.77 -18.25
C VAL A 359 8.77 -4.01 -19.33
N GLY A 360 8.53 -5.27 -19.69
CA GLY A 360 7.46 -5.68 -20.62
C GLY A 360 6.05 -5.71 -20.02
N SER A 361 5.89 -5.47 -18.71
CA SER A 361 4.59 -5.50 -18.04
C SER A 361 3.72 -4.28 -18.37
N GLU A 362 2.42 -4.51 -18.60
CA GLU A 362 1.42 -3.45 -18.83
C GLU A 362 1.30 -2.46 -17.66
N TYR A 363 1.75 -2.87 -16.46
CA TYR A 363 1.71 -2.07 -15.24
C TYR A 363 3.02 -1.34 -14.93
N PHE A 364 4.09 -1.57 -15.71
CA PHE A 364 5.41 -1.00 -15.46
C PHE A 364 5.39 0.53 -15.42
N VAL A 365 4.80 1.14 -16.46
CA VAL A 365 4.66 2.60 -16.59
C VAL A 365 3.90 3.18 -15.41
N PHE A 366 2.75 2.59 -15.06
CA PHE A 366 1.94 3.00 -13.91
C PHE A 366 2.76 2.98 -12.60
N MET A 367 3.42 1.85 -12.30
CA MET A 367 4.19 1.68 -11.07
C MET A 367 5.39 2.63 -11.00
N ARG A 368 6.09 2.86 -12.12
CA ARG A 368 7.22 3.80 -12.19
C ARG A 368 6.78 5.25 -12.00
N VAL A 369 5.65 5.66 -12.58
CA VAL A 369 5.09 7.00 -12.38
C VAL A 369 4.68 7.19 -10.91
N MET A 370 4.10 6.18 -10.26
CA MET A 370 3.82 6.22 -8.82
C MET A 370 5.10 6.35 -7.99
N LYS A 371 6.17 5.61 -8.34
CA LYS A 371 7.47 5.70 -7.64
C LYS A 371 8.07 7.08 -7.80
N HIS A 372 8.01 7.65 -9.00
CA HIS A 372 8.46 9.01 -9.25
C HIS A 372 7.66 10.04 -8.44
N PHE A 373 6.34 9.90 -8.34
CA PHE A 373 5.52 10.75 -7.46
C PHE A 373 5.99 10.72 -6.01
N VAL A 374 6.19 9.52 -5.42
CA VAL A 374 6.68 9.39 -4.04
C VAL A 374 8.08 10.00 -3.87
N LEU A 375 8.97 9.80 -4.85
CA LEU A 375 10.31 10.40 -4.81
C LEU A 375 10.26 11.94 -4.83
N GLN A 376 9.38 12.54 -5.64
CA GLN A 376 9.21 13.99 -5.69
C GLN A 376 8.63 14.54 -4.39
N VAL A 377 7.67 13.84 -3.77
CA VAL A 377 7.15 14.23 -2.45
C VAL A 377 8.25 14.08 -1.38
N LYS A 378 9.10 13.05 -1.45
CA LYS A 378 10.22 12.86 -0.52
C LYS A 378 11.22 14.03 -0.55
N LEU A 379 11.43 14.63 -1.72
CA LEU A 379 12.24 15.85 -1.83
C LEU A 379 11.57 17.03 -1.09
N ALA A 380 10.26 17.23 -1.25
CA ALA A 380 9.52 18.26 -0.52
C ALA A 380 9.41 17.98 0.99
N ASP A 381 9.31 16.72 1.40
CA ASP A 381 9.27 16.30 2.81
C ASP A 381 10.62 16.54 3.52
N SER A 382 11.74 16.52 2.80
CA SER A 382 13.05 16.92 3.35
C SER A 382 13.04 18.36 3.90
N SER A 383 12.19 19.22 3.36
CA SER A 383 11.94 20.56 3.88
C SER A 383 11.16 20.52 5.20
N MET A 384 10.21 19.60 5.43
CA MET A 384 9.37 19.51 6.64
C MET A 384 9.10 18.05 7.10
N PRO A 385 10.09 17.33 7.66
CA PRO A 385 9.94 15.89 7.98
C PRO A 385 8.99 15.58 9.15
N MET A 386 8.48 16.60 9.84
CA MET A 386 7.57 16.44 10.99
C MET A 386 6.10 16.23 10.58
N CYS A 387 5.73 16.54 9.33
CA CYS A 387 4.35 16.45 8.83
C CYS A 387 4.01 15.09 8.18
N GLY A 388 4.99 14.18 8.07
CA GLY A 388 4.76 12.85 7.50
C GLY A 388 4.24 12.86 6.06
N LEU A 389 4.67 13.81 5.22
CA LEU A 389 4.11 13.98 3.86
C LEU A 389 4.36 12.75 2.98
N VAL A 390 5.48 12.05 3.20
CA VAL A 390 5.77 10.77 2.56
C VAL A 390 4.76 9.70 2.95
N GLY A 391 4.32 9.65 4.22
CA GLY A 391 3.29 8.73 4.69
C GLY A 391 1.96 8.94 3.96
N ASN A 392 1.50 10.20 3.89
CA ASN A 392 0.28 10.57 3.18
C ASN A 392 0.38 10.28 1.67
N ALA A 393 1.56 10.48 1.06
CA ALA A 393 1.78 10.12 -0.34
C ALA A 393 1.78 8.60 -0.57
N THR A 394 2.36 7.81 0.34
CA THR A 394 2.32 6.34 0.25
C THR A 394 0.90 5.78 0.43
N GLU A 395 0.11 6.36 1.32
CA GLU A 395 -1.31 6.01 1.49
C GLU A 395 -2.12 6.38 0.25
N PHE A 396 -1.86 7.57 -0.32
CA PHE A 396 -2.49 7.99 -1.57
C PHE A 396 -2.17 7.04 -2.74
N VAL A 397 -0.90 6.62 -2.88
CA VAL A 397 -0.50 5.61 -3.88
C VAL A 397 -1.19 4.27 -3.64
N SER A 398 -1.30 3.84 -2.37
CA SER A 398 -2.09 2.65 -2.00
C SER A 398 -3.55 2.78 -2.47
N GLY A 399 -4.19 3.92 -2.23
CA GLY A 399 -5.55 4.20 -2.71
C GLY A 399 -5.68 4.16 -4.24
N CYS A 400 -4.65 4.62 -4.98
CA CYS A 400 -4.63 4.55 -6.45
C CYS A 400 -4.47 3.11 -6.94
N MET A 401 -3.60 2.32 -6.31
CA MET A 401 -3.46 0.89 -6.60
C MET A 401 -4.77 0.15 -6.33
N HIS A 402 -5.43 0.44 -5.20
CA HIS A 402 -6.76 -0.09 -4.88
C HIS A 402 -7.78 0.20 -5.98
N PHE A 403 -7.81 1.44 -6.47
CA PHE A 403 -8.71 1.82 -7.55
C PHE A 403 -8.46 1.01 -8.85
N GLN A 404 -7.21 0.76 -9.23
CA GLN A 404 -6.90 -0.06 -10.41
C GLN A 404 -7.36 -1.51 -10.22
N ILE A 405 -7.12 -2.08 -9.04
CA ILE A 405 -7.50 -3.47 -8.70
C ILE A 405 -9.02 -3.61 -8.72
N LYS A 406 -9.74 -2.69 -8.07
CA LYS A 406 -11.20 -2.59 -8.15
C LYS A 406 -11.70 -2.46 -9.59
N GLY A 407 -10.99 -1.73 -10.44
CA GLY A 407 -11.30 -1.61 -11.87
C GLY A 407 -11.25 -2.95 -12.61
N VAL A 408 -10.31 -3.84 -12.29
CA VAL A 408 -10.21 -5.19 -12.86
C VAL A 408 -11.38 -6.07 -12.38
N PHE A 409 -11.66 -6.08 -11.07
CA PHE A 409 -12.80 -6.84 -10.52
C PHE A 409 -14.17 -6.30 -10.97
N ARG A 410 -14.28 -5.00 -11.27
CA ARG A 410 -15.47 -4.41 -11.89
C ARG A 410 -15.75 -5.04 -13.27
N LYS A 411 -14.72 -5.18 -14.11
CA LYS A 411 -14.86 -5.85 -15.42
C LYS A 411 -15.25 -7.33 -15.27
N LEU A 412 -14.77 -8.01 -14.22
CA LEU A 412 -15.19 -9.39 -13.90
C LEU A 412 -16.69 -9.47 -13.56
N ARG A 413 -17.20 -8.52 -12.77
CA ARG A 413 -18.63 -8.41 -12.46
C ARG A 413 -19.48 -8.14 -13.71
N GLU A 414 -19.03 -7.23 -14.58
CA GLU A 414 -19.68 -6.96 -15.88
C GLU A 414 -19.71 -8.20 -16.78
N GLY A 415 -18.58 -8.90 -16.90
CA GLY A 415 -18.47 -10.15 -17.68
C GLY A 415 -19.40 -11.25 -17.15
N THR A 416 -19.50 -11.39 -15.83
CA THR A 416 -20.43 -12.33 -15.18
C THR A 416 -21.88 -11.96 -15.46
N GLY A 417 -22.20 -10.66 -15.45
CA GLY A 417 -23.54 -10.19 -15.80
C GLY A 417 -23.93 -10.44 -17.26
N HIS A 418 -22.99 -10.25 -18.20
CA HIS A 418 -23.21 -10.59 -19.61
C HIS A 418 -23.41 -12.10 -19.80
N LEU A 419 -22.65 -12.92 -19.07
CA LEU A 419 -22.81 -14.36 -19.07
C LEU A 419 -24.20 -14.78 -18.57
N PHE A 420 -24.70 -14.18 -17.50
CA PHE A 420 -26.06 -14.46 -17.00
C PHE A 420 -27.14 -14.09 -18.01
N ALA A 421 -27.01 -12.94 -18.68
CA ALA A 421 -27.95 -12.51 -19.71
C ALA A 421 -27.95 -13.45 -20.92
N SER A 422 -26.76 -13.89 -21.37
CA SER A 422 -26.64 -14.86 -22.46
C SER A 422 -27.23 -16.22 -22.09
N SER A 423 -26.91 -16.73 -20.90
CA SER A 423 -27.43 -18.02 -20.44
C SER A 423 -28.93 -17.98 -20.18
N HIS A 424 -29.49 -16.86 -19.69
CA HIS A 424 -30.94 -16.67 -19.59
C HIS A 424 -31.64 -16.77 -20.94
N GLY A 425 -31.07 -16.13 -21.98
CA GLY A 425 -31.57 -16.26 -23.36
C GLY A 425 -31.59 -17.71 -23.84
N ASN A 426 -30.50 -18.46 -23.62
CA ASN A 426 -30.41 -19.87 -24.02
C ASN A 426 -31.39 -20.78 -23.25
N VAL A 427 -31.61 -20.53 -21.96
CA VAL A 427 -32.60 -21.26 -21.15
C VAL A 427 -34.03 -20.96 -21.62
N CYS A 428 -34.33 -19.70 -21.99
CA CYS A 428 -35.67 -19.29 -22.41
C CYS A 428 -36.00 -19.69 -23.86
N LEU A 429 -35.02 -19.72 -24.77
CA LEU A 429 -35.21 -20.13 -26.18
C LEU A 429 -35.57 -21.61 -26.33
N GLY A 430 -35.35 -22.45 -25.31
CA GLY A 430 -35.80 -23.83 -25.27
C GLY A 430 -37.32 -24.02 -25.15
N ARG A 431 -38.10 -22.93 -25.09
CA ARG A 431 -39.56 -22.96 -24.97
C ARG A 431 -40.30 -23.03 -26.31
N ASP A 432 -39.69 -22.56 -27.40
CA ASP A 432 -40.42 -22.20 -28.63
C ASP A 432 -40.03 -23.01 -29.89
N LEU A 433 -38.99 -23.85 -29.84
CA LEU A 433 -38.56 -24.64 -31.00
C LEU A 433 -38.52 -26.14 -30.69
N SER A 434 -39.10 -26.92 -31.59
CA SER A 434 -39.06 -28.40 -31.62
C SER A 434 -37.65 -28.98 -31.83
N GLU A 435 -36.60 -28.16 -31.79
CA GLU A 435 -35.19 -28.56 -31.81
C GLU A 435 -34.62 -28.32 -30.40
N GLY A 436 -34.13 -29.40 -29.78
CA GLY A 436 -33.82 -29.49 -28.36
C GLY A 436 -33.06 -28.31 -27.79
N GLY A 437 -33.71 -27.58 -26.88
CA GLY A 437 -33.02 -26.70 -25.93
C GLY A 437 -31.99 -27.52 -25.15
N GLN A 438 -30.80 -26.95 -24.94
CA GLN A 438 -29.78 -27.59 -24.13
C GLN A 438 -30.31 -27.80 -22.71
N SER A 439 -30.05 -28.98 -22.13
CA SER A 439 -30.29 -29.22 -20.71
C SER A 439 -29.61 -28.12 -19.88
N VAL A 440 -30.25 -27.77 -18.77
CA VAL A 440 -29.77 -26.74 -17.84
C VAL A 440 -28.42 -27.11 -17.24
N VAL A 441 -28.15 -28.39 -17.04
CA VAL A 441 -26.91 -28.90 -16.41
C VAL A 441 -25.65 -28.61 -17.26
N PRO A 442 -25.54 -29.01 -18.54
CA PRO A 442 -24.37 -28.70 -19.35
C PRO A 442 -24.17 -27.19 -19.56
N LEU A 443 -25.26 -26.43 -19.71
CA LEU A 443 -25.18 -24.97 -19.83
C LEU A 443 -24.65 -24.33 -18.53
N ALA A 444 -25.07 -24.84 -17.36
CA ALA A 444 -24.59 -24.40 -16.06
C ALA A 444 -23.11 -24.75 -15.84
N GLN A 445 -22.66 -25.92 -16.30
CA GLN A 445 -21.25 -26.32 -16.28
C GLN A 445 -20.38 -25.43 -17.17
N GLU A 446 -20.82 -25.14 -18.40
CA GLU A 446 -20.13 -24.22 -19.31
C GLU A 446 -20.07 -22.80 -18.73
N SER A 447 -21.18 -22.34 -18.15
CA SER A 447 -21.28 -21.03 -17.50
C SER A 447 -20.37 -20.92 -16.28
N ALA A 448 -20.34 -21.95 -15.41
CA ALA A 448 -19.45 -22.02 -14.26
C ALA A 448 -17.98 -21.99 -14.71
N LYS A 449 -17.63 -22.78 -15.73
CA LYS A 449 -16.29 -22.76 -16.34
C LYS A 449 -15.93 -21.38 -16.91
N GLY A 450 -16.87 -20.71 -17.57
CA GLY A 450 -16.68 -19.34 -18.06
C GLY A 450 -16.37 -18.36 -16.92
N VAL A 451 -17.07 -18.45 -15.79
CA VAL A 451 -16.78 -17.64 -14.59
C VAL A 451 -15.40 -17.96 -14.02
N ILE A 452 -15.04 -19.25 -13.90
CA ILE A 452 -13.73 -19.70 -13.44
C ILE A 452 -12.61 -19.20 -14.37
N ASP A 453 -12.79 -19.27 -15.69
CA ASP A 453 -11.82 -18.78 -16.67
C ASP A 453 -11.64 -17.26 -16.59
N MET A 454 -12.73 -16.52 -16.38
CA MET A 454 -12.65 -15.06 -16.13
C MET A 454 -11.90 -14.76 -14.83
N MET A 455 -12.16 -15.50 -13.75
CA MET A 455 -11.43 -15.35 -12.48
C MET A 455 -9.94 -15.68 -12.65
N HIS A 456 -9.59 -16.73 -13.39
CA HIS A 456 -8.20 -17.07 -13.70
C HIS A 456 -7.48 -15.97 -14.50
N LYS A 457 -8.13 -15.40 -15.51
CA LYS A 457 -7.59 -14.26 -16.28
C LYS A 457 -7.32 -13.06 -15.37
N VAL A 458 -8.24 -12.76 -14.45
CA VAL A 458 -8.05 -11.70 -13.45
C VAL A 458 -6.86 -12.02 -12.54
N LEU A 459 -6.76 -13.23 -12.01
CA LEU A 459 -5.63 -13.63 -11.17
C LEU A 459 -4.29 -13.56 -11.91
N GLN A 460 -4.25 -13.89 -13.21
CA GLN A 460 -3.06 -13.74 -14.05
C GLN A 460 -2.68 -12.27 -14.27
N GLN A 461 -3.65 -11.41 -14.54
CA GLN A 461 -3.44 -9.97 -14.66
C GLN A 461 -2.94 -9.35 -13.34
N MET A 462 -3.51 -9.80 -12.22
CA MET A 462 -3.12 -9.37 -10.87
C MET A 462 -1.74 -9.88 -10.47
N LYS A 463 -1.34 -11.08 -10.92
CA LYS A 463 0.03 -11.59 -10.75
C LYS A 463 1.04 -10.65 -11.41
N ALA A 464 0.83 -10.30 -12.68
CA ALA A 464 1.71 -9.38 -13.40
C ALA A 464 1.81 -8.01 -12.69
N MET A 465 0.68 -7.48 -12.20
CA MET A 465 0.64 -6.25 -11.40
C MET A 465 1.43 -6.39 -10.09
N THR A 466 1.28 -7.53 -9.39
CA THR A 466 1.91 -7.78 -8.09
C THR A 466 3.42 -7.98 -8.23
N GLU A 467 3.89 -8.77 -9.20
CA GLU A 467 5.32 -8.99 -9.48
C GLU A 467 6.01 -7.68 -9.87
N THR A 468 5.37 -6.88 -10.73
CA THR A 468 5.86 -5.55 -11.12
C THR A 468 5.87 -4.62 -9.90
N GLY A 469 4.79 -4.60 -9.12
CA GLY A 469 4.66 -3.83 -7.88
C GLY A 469 5.74 -4.18 -6.86
N LEU A 470 6.00 -5.46 -6.59
CA LEU A 470 7.01 -5.93 -5.64
C LEU A 470 8.43 -5.48 -5.99
N SER A 471 8.77 -5.50 -7.28
CA SER A 471 10.10 -5.08 -7.75
C SER A 471 10.34 -3.58 -7.58
N ILE A 472 9.29 -2.77 -7.69
CA ILE A 472 9.35 -1.29 -7.65
C ILE A 472 9.08 -0.78 -6.22
N PHE A 473 8.22 -1.48 -5.48
CA PHE A 473 7.64 -1.15 -4.19
C PHE A 473 7.61 -2.38 -3.25
N PRO A 474 8.77 -2.82 -2.73
CA PRO A 474 8.84 -4.00 -1.87
C PRO A 474 8.03 -3.83 -0.56
N GLU A 475 7.85 -2.59 -0.09
CA GLU A 475 7.08 -2.23 1.09
C GLU A 475 5.57 -2.54 0.97
N PHE A 476 5.05 -2.60 -0.26
CA PHE A 476 3.62 -2.81 -0.55
C PHE A 476 3.26 -4.28 -0.79
N SER A 477 4.22 -5.20 -0.67
CA SER A 477 4.02 -6.66 -0.88
C SER A 477 2.76 -7.20 -0.19
N ARG A 478 2.65 -6.91 1.10
CA ARG A 478 1.55 -7.39 1.94
C ARG A 478 0.23 -6.71 1.57
N LEU A 479 0.28 -5.43 1.26
CA LEU A 479 -0.88 -4.65 0.82
C LEU A 479 -1.47 -5.20 -0.48
N PHE A 480 -0.63 -5.58 -1.46
CA PHE A 480 -1.12 -6.19 -2.70
C PHE A 480 -1.84 -7.51 -2.42
N SER A 481 -1.21 -8.44 -1.70
CA SER A 481 -1.80 -9.74 -1.40
C SER A 481 -3.11 -9.62 -0.62
N ASP A 482 -3.15 -8.77 0.41
CA ASP A 482 -4.35 -8.55 1.23
C ASP A 482 -5.47 -7.92 0.41
N LEU A 483 -5.14 -7.00 -0.51
CA LEU A 483 -6.12 -6.32 -1.36
C LEU A 483 -6.71 -7.24 -2.43
N VAL A 484 -5.88 -8.04 -3.11
CA VAL A 484 -6.35 -9.02 -4.09
C VAL A 484 -7.27 -10.03 -3.43
N GLN A 485 -6.87 -10.53 -2.25
CA GLN A 485 -7.68 -11.47 -1.46
C GLN A 485 -9.01 -10.85 -1.02
N GLY A 486 -8.99 -9.61 -0.53
CA GLY A 486 -10.18 -8.88 -0.13
C GLY A 486 -11.16 -8.68 -1.30
N GLU A 487 -10.69 -8.19 -2.44
CA GLU A 487 -11.54 -7.95 -3.62
C GLU A 487 -12.07 -9.25 -4.24
N PHE A 488 -11.30 -10.33 -4.19
CA PHE A 488 -11.76 -11.66 -4.60
C PHE A 488 -12.89 -12.17 -3.69
N TYR A 489 -12.74 -12.02 -2.37
CA TYR A 489 -13.79 -12.35 -1.41
C TYR A 489 -15.04 -11.49 -1.61
N ASP A 490 -14.87 -10.18 -1.83
CA ASP A 490 -15.97 -9.26 -2.11
C ASP A 490 -16.68 -9.59 -3.42
N PHE A 491 -15.97 -10.07 -4.44
CA PHE A 491 -16.57 -10.60 -5.66
C PHE A 491 -17.45 -11.82 -5.36
N LEU A 492 -16.96 -12.81 -4.60
CA LEU A 492 -17.75 -14.01 -4.27
C LEU A 492 -18.98 -13.66 -3.42
N LYS A 493 -18.83 -12.73 -2.47
CA LYS A 493 -19.94 -12.20 -1.68
C LYS A 493 -20.97 -11.48 -2.55
N TRP A 494 -20.52 -10.64 -3.48
CA TRP A 494 -21.37 -9.96 -4.46
C TRP A 494 -22.10 -10.98 -5.35
N PHE A 495 -21.39 -11.97 -5.88
CA PHE A 495 -21.95 -13.03 -6.72
C PHE A 495 -23.07 -13.76 -5.99
N ASN A 496 -22.80 -14.22 -4.76
CA ASN A 496 -23.77 -14.92 -3.93
C ASN A 496 -25.02 -14.07 -3.66
N ALA A 497 -24.83 -12.79 -3.28
CA ALA A 497 -25.92 -11.87 -3.05
C ALA A 497 -26.76 -11.64 -4.32
N MET A 498 -26.12 -11.48 -5.48
CA MET A 498 -26.83 -11.25 -6.74
C MET A 498 -27.60 -12.48 -7.23
N VAL A 499 -27.06 -13.68 -7.04
CA VAL A 499 -27.73 -14.94 -7.38
C VAL A 499 -29.01 -15.12 -6.54
N LEU A 500 -28.92 -14.91 -5.22
CA LEU A 500 -30.08 -15.03 -4.32
C LEU A 500 -31.16 -13.97 -4.56
N ARG A 501 -30.84 -12.81 -5.13
CA ARG A 501 -31.85 -11.79 -5.50
C ARG A 501 -32.88 -12.31 -6.50
N TYR A 502 -32.55 -13.29 -7.32
CA TYR A 502 -33.50 -13.91 -8.25
C TYR A 502 -34.51 -14.84 -7.57
N ALA A 503 -34.25 -15.31 -6.34
CA ALA A 503 -35.17 -16.14 -5.57
C ALA A 503 -36.37 -15.34 -5.01
N GLU A 504 -36.17 -14.07 -4.68
CA GLU A 504 -37.21 -13.15 -4.20
C GLU A 504 -37.27 -11.84 -5.05
N PRO A 505 -37.62 -11.95 -6.34
CA PRO A 505 -37.47 -10.85 -7.29
C PRO A 505 -38.31 -9.61 -6.94
N LYS A 506 -39.51 -9.84 -6.37
CA LYS A 506 -40.46 -8.78 -5.99
C LYS A 506 -39.95 -7.90 -4.83
N ARG A 507 -39.08 -8.43 -3.98
CA ARG A 507 -38.48 -7.70 -2.85
C ARG A 507 -37.11 -7.14 -3.25
N ALA A 508 -36.35 -7.92 -4.00
CA ALA A 508 -34.96 -7.63 -4.34
C ALA A 508 -34.77 -6.55 -5.42
N PHE A 509 -35.70 -6.39 -6.37
CA PHE A 509 -35.57 -5.41 -7.48
C PHE A 509 -36.49 -4.18 -7.33
N THR A 510 -37.18 -4.04 -6.20
CA THR A 510 -37.85 -2.77 -5.87
C THR A 510 -36.78 -1.71 -5.61
N ARG A 511 -36.81 -0.61 -6.39
CA ARG A 511 -35.97 0.56 -6.07
C ARG A 511 -36.39 1.03 -4.68
N PRO A 512 -35.44 1.30 -3.76
CA PRO A 512 -35.79 1.95 -2.51
C PRO A 512 -36.40 3.31 -2.86
N ASP A 513 -37.69 3.48 -2.59
CA ASP A 513 -38.31 4.81 -2.61
C ASP A 513 -37.51 5.71 -1.67
N GLY A 514 -37.19 6.90 -2.19
CA GLY A 514 -36.03 7.67 -1.77
C GLY A 514 -35.88 7.87 -0.26
N GLN A 515 -34.72 7.48 0.26
CA GLN A 515 -34.13 8.13 1.43
C GLN A 515 -32.66 8.45 1.17
N LEU A 516 -32.41 9.75 1.21
CA LEU A 516 -31.15 10.46 1.16
C LEU A 516 -30.33 10.10 2.41
N GLY A 517 -29.12 9.55 2.24
CA GLY A 517 -28.27 9.20 3.39
C GLY A 517 -26.96 8.53 3.00
N THR A 518 -26.07 9.30 2.37
CA THR A 518 -24.62 9.11 2.26
C THR A 518 -24.00 7.90 2.98
N ARG A 519 -23.76 6.83 2.24
CA ARG A 519 -22.55 6.00 2.38
C ARG A 519 -21.93 5.87 0.99
N HIS A 520 -20.80 6.53 0.77
CA HIS A 520 -20.06 6.54 -0.49
C HIS A 520 -19.52 5.16 -0.93
N GLU A 521 -19.81 4.08 -0.19
CA GLU A 521 -19.36 2.71 -0.48
C GLU A 521 -20.36 1.90 -1.34
N GLU A 522 -21.64 2.31 -1.45
CA GLU A 522 -22.66 1.53 -2.18
C GLU A 522 -22.72 1.82 -3.69
N GLN A 523 -22.03 2.86 -4.17
CA GLN A 523 -22.11 3.35 -5.57
C GLN A 523 -21.28 2.55 -6.58
N ASP A 524 -20.45 1.60 -6.14
CA ASP A 524 -19.60 0.76 -7.01
C ASP A 524 -20.14 -0.67 -7.24
N SER A 525 -21.33 -0.98 -6.72
CA SER A 525 -21.94 -2.29 -6.91
C SER A 525 -22.72 -2.35 -8.22
N ILE A 526 -22.12 -2.96 -9.25
CA ILE A 526 -22.83 -3.30 -10.50
C ILE A 526 -24.05 -4.15 -10.14
N ILE A 527 -25.24 -3.64 -10.47
CA ILE A 527 -26.50 -4.36 -10.31
C ILE A 527 -26.73 -5.13 -11.61
N LEU A 528 -26.93 -6.45 -11.50
CA LEU A 528 -27.27 -7.28 -12.65
C LEU A 528 -28.58 -6.82 -13.32
N PRO A 529 -28.72 -6.99 -14.65
CA PRO A 529 -29.96 -6.66 -15.36
C PRO A 529 -31.14 -7.47 -14.80
N TRP A 530 -32.35 -6.92 -14.85
CA TRP A 530 -33.53 -7.69 -14.50
C TRP A 530 -33.75 -8.78 -15.55
N LEU A 531 -33.74 -10.03 -15.10
CA LEU A 531 -34.03 -11.24 -15.88
C LEU A 531 -35.24 -11.92 -15.26
N GLU A 532 -36.19 -12.39 -16.08
CA GLU A 532 -37.40 -13.05 -15.58
C GLU A 532 -37.01 -14.37 -14.87
N PRO A 533 -37.32 -14.53 -13.56
CA PRO A 533 -36.93 -15.68 -12.77
C PRO A 533 -37.88 -16.85 -13.04
N THR A 534 -37.68 -17.50 -14.18
CA THR A 534 -38.36 -18.75 -14.51
C THR A 534 -37.79 -19.91 -13.67
N PRO A 535 -38.56 -20.96 -13.37
CA PRO A 535 -38.05 -22.13 -12.64
C PRO A 535 -36.81 -22.75 -13.28
N GLN A 536 -36.76 -22.80 -14.61
CA GLN A 536 -35.61 -23.32 -15.38
C GLN A 536 -34.36 -22.46 -15.19
N PHE A 537 -34.52 -21.13 -15.13
CA PHE A 537 -33.41 -20.21 -14.85
C PHE A 537 -32.92 -20.31 -13.40
N LEU A 538 -33.82 -20.49 -12.43
CA LEU A 538 -33.44 -20.73 -11.04
C LEU A 538 -32.71 -22.08 -10.86
N LEU A 539 -33.16 -23.13 -11.56
CA LEU A 539 -32.45 -24.41 -11.63
C LEU A 539 -31.05 -24.22 -12.24
N PHE A 540 -30.92 -23.44 -13.31
CA PHE A 540 -29.64 -23.10 -13.92
C PHE A 540 -28.68 -22.45 -12.92
N LEU A 541 -29.16 -21.43 -12.21
CA LEU A 541 -28.36 -20.74 -11.20
C LEU A 541 -27.95 -21.68 -10.06
N SER A 542 -28.82 -22.58 -9.61
CA SER A 542 -28.48 -23.57 -8.58
C SER A 542 -27.42 -24.57 -9.04
N CYS A 543 -27.53 -25.12 -10.26
CA CYS A 543 -26.55 -26.04 -10.83
C CYS A 543 -25.19 -25.34 -10.99
N MET A 544 -25.18 -24.10 -11.48
CA MET A 544 -23.94 -23.32 -11.62
C MET A 544 -23.28 -23.07 -10.26
N CYS A 545 -24.06 -22.74 -9.22
CA CYS A 545 -23.52 -22.58 -7.86
C CYS A 545 -22.97 -23.89 -7.29
N GLN A 546 -23.61 -25.02 -7.59
CA GLN A 546 -23.13 -26.34 -7.18
C GLN A 546 -21.79 -26.68 -7.82
N GLU A 547 -21.64 -26.47 -9.13
CA GLU A 547 -20.38 -26.66 -9.86
C GLU A 547 -19.26 -25.73 -9.35
N LEU A 548 -19.57 -24.46 -9.10
CA LEU A 548 -18.61 -23.51 -8.50
C LEU A 548 -18.15 -23.97 -7.11
N SER A 549 -19.07 -24.49 -6.29
CA SER A 549 -18.77 -24.99 -4.94
C SER A 549 -18.05 -26.35 -4.91
N ALA A 550 -18.23 -27.20 -5.92
CA ALA A 550 -17.66 -28.54 -5.98
C ALA A 550 -16.14 -28.55 -6.22
N GLY A 551 -15.62 -27.54 -6.91
CA GLY A 551 -14.18 -27.44 -7.19
C GLY A 551 -13.71 -26.12 -7.81
N GLY A 552 -14.60 -25.34 -8.44
CA GLY A 552 -14.20 -24.11 -9.12
C GLY A 552 -13.56 -23.06 -8.20
N ILE A 553 -14.14 -22.85 -7.01
CA ILE A 553 -13.61 -21.90 -6.04
C ILE A 553 -12.29 -22.39 -5.44
N ASP A 554 -12.16 -23.69 -5.14
CA ASP A 554 -10.90 -24.26 -4.63
C ASP A 554 -9.77 -24.13 -5.66
N GLU A 555 -10.06 -24.37 -6.94
CA GLU A 555 -9.11 -24.20 -8.03
C GLU A 555 -8.66 -22.74 -8.16
N CYS A 556 -9.58 -21.78 -8.15
CA CYS A 556 -9.23 -20.35 -8.17
C CYS A 556 -8.42 -19.94 -6.93
N MET A 557 -8.74 -20.48 -5.76
CA MET A 557 -8.04 -20.17 -4.51
C MET A 557 -6.63 -20.76 -4.48
N ARG A 558 -6.44 -22.00 -4.93
CA ARG A 558 -5.12 -22.58 -5.17
C ARG A 558 -4.35 -21.74 -6.17
N GLY A 559 -5.02 -21.30 -7.22
CA GLY A 559 -4.48 -20.37 -8.19
C GLY A 559 -4.11 -19.00 -7.63
N LEU A 560 -4.76 -18.53 -6.58
CA LEU A 560 -4.45 -17.30 -5.86
C LEU A 560 -3.23 -17.51 -4.93
N ILE A 561 -3.16 -18.64 -4.21
CA ILE A 561 -2.07 -18.99 -3.30
C ILE A 561 -0.77 -19.30 -4.05
N GLU A 562 -0.83 -19.99 -5.19
CA GLU A 562 0.33 -20.34 -6.00
C GLU A 562 0.88 -19.14 -6.80
N ARG A 563 0.04 -18.14 -7.10
CA ARG A 563 0.41 -17.01 -7.96
C ARG A 563 0.70 -15.71 -7.20
N LEU A 564 0.33 -15.60 -5.93
CA LEU A 564 0.74 -14.51 -5.05
C LEU A 564 1.91 -14.96 -4.16
N PRO A 565 2.95 -14.15 -3.97
CA PRO A 565 4.03 -14.50 -3.08
C PRO A 565 3.52 -14.63 -1.64
N ALA A 566 3.92 -15.71 -0.96
CA ALA A 566 3.57 -15.95 0.43
C ALA A 566 4.02 -14.75 1.28
N PRO A 567 3.22 -14.31 2.28
CA PRO A 567 3.63 -13.26 3.19
C PRO A 567 4.90 -13.73 3.90
N THR A 568 6.04 -13.13 3.55
CA THR A 568 7.32 -13.42 4.20
C THR A 568 7.15 -13.16 5.69
N SER A 569 7.51 -14.16 6.49
CA SER A 569 7.36 -14.17 7.94
C SER A 569 7.96 -12.93 8.59
N ALA A 570 7.15 -12.31 9.46
CA ALA A 570 7.51 -11.42 10.57
C ALA A 570 8.84 -10.66 10.45
N SER A 571 8.86 -9.55 9.71
CA SER A 571 9.78 -8.46 10.02
C SER A 571 9.18 -7.63 11.16
N LYS A 572 9.88 -7.57 12.29
CA LYS A 572 9.52 -6.78 13.47
C LYS A 572 9.50 -5.29 13.11
N CYS A 573 8.34 -4.66 13.17
CA CYS A 573 8.22 -3.22 13.43
C CYS A 573 7.19 -3.02 14.56
N PRO A 574 7.44 -2.05 15.45
CA PRO A 574 6.81 -2.00 16.76
C PRO A 574 5.36 -1.52 16.66
N ASP A 575 4.57 -2.04 17.59
CA ASP A 575 3.16 -1.79 17.79
C ASP A 575 2.79 -0.30 17.72
N ASN A 576 1.80 0.02 16.88
CA ASN A 576 0.88 1.11 17.15
C ASN A 576 -0.52 0.72 16.67
N GLU A 577 -1.45 0.95 17.58
CA GLU A 577 -2.81 0.42 17.62
C GLU A 577 -3.70 0.94 16.48
N SER A 578 -4.23 0.02 15.67
CA SER A 578 -5.65 0.03 15.27
C SER A 578 -6.03 -1.36 14.78
N GLY A 579 -6.90 -2.03 15.54
CA GLY A 579 -7.31 -3.40 15.29
C GLY A 579 -8.16 -3.53 14.03
N HIS A 580 -7.54 -3.86 12.91
CA HIS A 580 -8.19 -4.62 11.85
C HIS A 580 -7.54 -5.99 11.79
N SER A 581 -8.13 -6.91 12.56
CA SER A 581 -7.93 -8.35 12.42
C SER A 581 -8.37 -8.75 11.02
N HIS A 582 -7.48 -8.60 10.03
CA HIS A 582 -7.65 -9.13 8.70
C HIS A 582 -7.47 -10.64 8.78
N ARG A 583 -8.59 -11.30 9.09
CA ARG A 583 -8.76 -12.74 8.93
C ARG A 583 -8.44 -13.06 7.48
N THR A 584 -7.49 -13.94 7.25
CA THR A 584 -7.48 -14.81 6.07
C THR A 584 -8.89 -15.37 5.96
N HIS A 585 -9.68 -14.81 5.04
CA HIS A 585 -11.09 -15.11 4.92
C HIS A 585 -11.23 -16.61 4.68
N ASP A 586 -11.93 -17.29 5.58
CA ASP A 586 -12.02 -18.75 5.59
C ASP A 586 -12.75 -19.21 4.32
N VAL A 587 -11.97 -19.64 3.33
CA VAL A 587 -12.43 -20.08 2.00
C VAL A 587 -13.51 -21.15 2.11
N THR A 588 -13.37 -22.02 3.11
CA THR A 588 -14.34 -23.05 3.49
C THR A 588 -15.72 -22.45 3.76
N GLN A 589 -15.78 -21.29 4.43
CA GLN A 589 -17.04 -20.60 4.70
C GLN A 589 -17.68 -20.08 3.42
N MET A 590 -16.90 -19.60 2.44
CA MET A 590 -17.46 -19.09 1.19
C MET A 590 -17.97 -20.20 0.27
N ILE A 591 -17.24 -21.32 0.18
CA ILE A 591 -17.70 -22.53 -0.52
C ILE A 591 -19.01 -23.01 0.11
N GLU A 592 -19.07 -23.07 1.44
CA GLU A 592 -20.27 -23.47 2.17
C GLU A 592 -21.44 -22.50 1.97
N VAL A 593 -21.18 -21.18 1.92
CA VAL A 593 -22.19 -20.16 1.62
C VAL A 593 -22.76 -20.33 0.22
N ILE A 594 -21.94 -20.52 -0.81
CA ILE A 594 -22.42 -20.71 -2.19
C ILE A 594 -23.16 -22.04 -2.34
N ARG A 595 -22.68 -23.11 -1.68
CA ARG A 595 -23.37 -24.40 -1.61
C ARG A 595 -24.74 -24.27 -0.96
N LYS A 596 -24.84 -23.51 0.13
CA LYS A 596 -26.12 -23.22 0.80
C LYS A 596 -27.06 -22.42 -0.10
N SER A 597 -26.56 -21.42 -0.82
CA SER A 597 -27.36 -20.64 -1.76
C SER A 597 -27.89 -21.47 -2.92
N SER A 598 -27.13 -22.45 -3.40
CA SER A 598 -27.61 -23.44 -4.37
C SER A 598 -28.81 -24.23 -3.80
N ALA A 599 -28.70 -24.73 -2.57
CA ALA A 599 -29.79 -25.45 -1.91
C ALA A 599 -31.03 -24.56 -1.68
N GLU A 600 -30.84 -23.30 -1.29
CA GLU A 600 -31.93 -22.32 -1.13
C GLU A 600 -32.66 -22.09 -2.47
N LEU A 601 -31.93 -21.95 -3.59
CA LEU A 601 -32.53 -21.81 -4.92
C LEU A 601 -33.35 -23.05 -5.34
N LEU A 602 -32.85 -24.26 -5.08
CA LEU A 602 -33.57 -25.50 -5.35
C LEU A 602 -34.87 -25.58 -4.54
N GLU A 603 -34.81 -25.21 -3.25
CA GLU A 603 -35.99 -25.13 -2.38
C GLU A 603 -37.02 -24.13 -2.93
N HIS A 604 -36.56 -22.96 -3.39
CA HIS A 604 -37.43 -21.95 -4.00
C HIS A 604 -38.15 -22.46 -5.25
N VAL A 605 -37.48 -23.24 -6.12
CA VAL A 605 -38.11 -23.86 -7.29
C VAL A 605 -39.17 -24.87 -6.87
N ALA A 606 -38.85 -25.77 -5.93
CA ALA A 606 -39.82 -26.74 -5.41
C ALA A 606 -41.04 -26.06 -4.76
N LYS A 607 -40.80 -24.97 -4.01
CA LYS A 607 -41.84 -24.14 -3.40
C LYS A 607 -42.71 -23.45 -4.44
N GLN A 608 -42.14 -22.93 -5.54
CA GLN A 608 -42.90 -22.29 -6.60
C GLN A 608 -43.89 -23.25 -7.25
N TYR A 609 -43.46 -24.47 -7.62
CA TYR A 609 -44.34 -25.46 -8.21
C TYR A 609 -45.35 -26.04 -7.21
N GLY A 610 -44.92 -26.35 -5.98
CA GLY A 610 -45.85 -26.85 -4.98
C GLY A 610 -46.90 -25.81 -4.58
N ASN A 611 -46.58 -24.51 -4.58
CA ASN A 611 -47.58 -23.45 -4.36
C ASN A 611 -48.65 -23.45 -5.47
N GLN A 612 -48.28 -23.74 -6.72
CA GLN A 612 -49.26 -23.89 -7.80
C GLN A 612 -50.20 -25.09 -7.55
N LEU A 613 -49.69 -26.21 -7.03
CA LEU A 613 -50.54 -27.35 -6.61
C LEU A 613 -51.47 -26.97 -5.45
N CYS A 614 -50.94 -26.26 -4.44
CA CYS A 614 -51.72 -25.77 -3.32
C CYS A 614 -52.88 -24.86 -3.78
N ILE A 615 -52.66 -23.98 -4.77
CA ILE A 615 -53.71 -23.11 -5.32
C ILE A 615 -54.84 -23.93 -5.96
N ILE A 616 -54.53 -25.04 -6.65
CA ILE A 616 -55.56 -25.93 -7.23
C ILE A 616 -56.47 -26.48 -6.13
N ILE A 617 -55.89 -26.98 -5.04
CA ILE A 617 -56.66 -27.48 -3.89
C ILE A 617 -57.47 -26.38 -3.24
N GLN A 618 -56.86 -25.22 -2.98
CA GLN A 618 -57.54 -24.11 -2.32
C GLN A 618 -58.79 -23.67 -3.10
N ASN A 619 -58.66 -23.54 -4.42
CA ASN A 619 -59.77 -23.16 -5.29
C ASN A 619 -60.85 -24.26 -5.33
N GLY A 620 -60.46 -25.54 -5.40
CA GLY A 620 -61.41 -26.65 -5.41
C GLY A 620 -62.15 -26.84 -4.08
N LEU A 621 -61.45 -26.66 -2.95
CA LEU A 621 -62.04 -26.66 -1.62
C LEU A 621 -63.06 -25.52 -1.45
N ALA A 622 -62.71 -24.31 -1.89
CA ALA A 622 -63.58 -23.13 -1.79
C ALA A 622 -64.82 -23.23 -2.69
N ALA A 623 -64.72 -23.94 -3.81
CA ALA A 623 -65.83 -24.16 -4.74
C ALA A 623 -66.85 -25.22 -4.26
N THR A 624 -66.48 -26.06 -3.29
CA THR A 624 -67.32 -27.19 -2.83
C THR A 624 -68.05 -26.82 -1.54
N SER A 625 -69.38 -27.02 -1.47
CA SER A 625 -70.13 -26.89 -0.21
C SER A 625 -70.05 -28.19 0.58
N TRP A 626 -69.12 -28.26 1.54
CA TRP A 626 -68.79 -29.48 2.31
C TRP A 626 -69.82 -29.85 3.41
N ALA A 627 -70.43 -28.84 4.03
CA ALA A 627 -71.40 -29.01 5.11
C ALA A 627 -72.79 -29.43 4.58
N ASP A 628 -73.14 -29.03 3.35
CA ASP A 628 -74.48 -29.22 2.77
C ASP A 628 -74.56 -30.41 1.79
N MET A 629 -73.55 -31.28 1.74
CA MET A 629 -73.57 -32.44 0.82
C MET A 629 -74.58 -33.48 1.32
N ASN A 630 -75.60 -33.76 0.48
CA ASN A 630 -76.71 -34.66 0.82
C ASN A 630 -76.75 -35.96 -0.01
N GLU A 631 -75.85 -36.14 -0.98
CA GLU A 631 -75.78 -37.32 -1.84
C GLU A 631 -74.45 -38.07 -1.67
N GLU A 632 -74.50 -39.40 -1.79
CA GLU A 632 -73.29 -40.24 -1.75
C GLU A 632 -72.39 -39.97 -2.96
N PRO A 633 -71.08 -39.71 -2.74
CA PRO A 633 -70.18 -39.33 -3.81
C PRO A 633 -69.94 -40.49 -4.79
N ARG A 634 -70.15 -40.23 -6.08
CA ARG A 634 -70.03 -41.24 -7.16
C ARG A 634 -68.70 -41.19 -7.91
N SER A 635 -67.90 -40.16 -7.66
CA SER A 635 -66.61 -39.94 -8.30
C SER A 635 -65.68 -39.15 -7.38
N VAL A 636 -64.38 -39.29 -7.61
CA VAL A 636 -63.35 -38.40 -7.07
C VAL A 636 -63.51 -37.00 -7.66
N GLN A 637 -63.23 -35.94 -6.89
CA GLN A 637 -63.33 -34.57 -7.38
C GLN A 637 -62.33 -34.29 -8.51
N GLU A 638 -62.74 -33.49 -9.51
CA GLU A 638 -61.88 -33.17 -10.67
C GLU A 638 -60.60 -32.42 -10.27
N MET A 639 -60.62 -31.68 -9.16
CA MET A 639 -59.41 -31.02 -8.64
C MET A 639 -58.28 -32.01 -8.33
N MET A 640 -58.59 -33.25 -7.93
CA MET A 640 -57.58 -34.28 -7.66
C MET A 640 -56.93 -34.77 -8.96
N ALA A 641 -57.70 -34.88 -10.03
CA ALA A 641 -57.17 -35.20 -11.36
C ALA A 641 -56.26 -34.06 -11.86
N LEU A 642 -56.67 -32.79 -11.68
CA LEU A 642 -55.86 -31.62 -12.03
C LEU A 642 -54.54 -31.55 -11.25
N ILE A 643 -54.52 -31.94 -9.97
CA ILE A 643 -53.29 -32.03 -9.17
C ILE A 643 -52.35 -33.06 -9.79
N VAL A 644 -52.85 -34.25 -10.10
CA VAL A 644 -52.04 -35.31 -10.72
C VAL A 644 -51.50 -34.86 -12.09
N GLU A 645 -52.34 -34.27 -12.93
CA GLU A 645 -51.95 -33.73 -14.23
C GLU A 645 -50.89 -32.63 -14.11
N ALA A 646 -51.06 -31.72 -13.15
CA ALA A 646 -50.08 -30.68 -12.86
C ALA A 646 -48.77 -31.26 -12.32
N THR A 647 -48.80 -32.25 -11.41
CA THR A 647 -47.61 -32.91 -10.88
C THR A 647 -46.81 -33.61 -11.98
N PHE A 648 -47.47 -34.34 -12.89
CA PHE A 648 -46.79 -34.95 -14.04
C PHE A 648 -46.18 -33.90 -14.96
N ARG A 649 -46.92 -32.82 -15.26
CA ARG A 649 -46.41 -31.73 -16.08
C ARG A 649 -45.17 -31.08 -15.46
N PHE A 650 -45.22 -30.74 -14.18
CA PHE A 650 -44.07 -30.15 -13.47
C PHE A 650 -42.90 -31.11 -13.36
N GLY A 651 -43.14 -32.39 -13.07
CA GLY A 651 -42.11 -33.42 -13.05
C GLY A 651 -41.41 -33.56 -14.42
N LYS A 652 -42.18 -33.51 -15.51
CA LYS A 652 -41.65 -33.50 -16.88
C LYS A 652 -40.87 -32.23 -17.20
N GLU A 653 -41.36 -31.05 -16.80
CA GLU A 653 -40.65 -29.77 -16.97
C GLU A 653 -39.30 -29.79 -16.23
N VAL A 654 -39.24 -30.33 -15.01
CA VAL A 654 -38.00 -30.47 -14.24
C VAL A 654 -37.07 -31.53 -14.85
N ALA A 655 -37.60 -32.70 -15.24
CA ALA A 655 -36.79 -33.76 -15.86
C ALA A 655 -36.16 -33.30 -17.18
N LEU A 656 -36.92 -32.61 -18.03
CA LEU A 656 -36.42 -32.01 -19.27
C LEU A 656 -35.38 -30.93 -19.00
N ALA A 657 -35.60 -30.09 -18.00
CA ALA A 657 -34.62 -29.08 -17.60
C ALA A 657 -33.31 -29.71 -17.12
N LEU A 658 -33.38 -30.80 -16.34
CA LEU A 658 -32.19 -31.54 -15.87
C LEU A 658 -31.54 -32.40 -16.97
N GLY A 659 -32.24 -32.67 -18.07
CA GLY A 659 -31.77 -33.58 -19.13
C GLY A 659 -31.84 -35.06 -18.75
N ASP A 660 -32.73 -35.41 -17.82
CA ASP A 660 -32.92 -36.79 -17.35
C ASP A 660 -33.91 -37.55 -18.24
N GLU A 661 -33.42 -38.07 -19.37
CA GLU A 661 -34.22 -38.83 -20.34
C GLU A 661 -34.78 -40.16 -19.78
N GLN A 662 -34.22 -40.67 -18.68
CA GLN A 662 -34.65 -41.92 -18.04
C GLN A 662 -35.74 -41.71 -17.00
N SER A 663 -36.09 -40.46 -16.71
CA SER A 663 -37.10 -40.09 -15.73
C SER A 663 -38.47 -40.71 -16.03
N ILE A 664 -39.18 -41.11 -14.98
CA ILE A 664 -40.57 -41.62 -15.05
C ILE A 664 -41.54 -40.63 -15.71
N PHE A 665 -41.16 -39.34 -15.79
CA PHE A 665 -41.98 -38.27 -16.35
C PHE A 665 -41.76 -38.01 -17.86
N ILE A 666 -40.74 -38.61 -18.49
CA ILE A 666 -40.39 -38.38 -19.92
C ILE A 666 -40.76 -39.58 -20.81
N GLY A 667 -40.57 -40.81 -20.33
CA GLY A 667 -40.72 -42.02 -21.15
C GLY A 667 -42.17 -42.49 -21.37
N SER A 668 -42.44 -43.05 -22.55
CA SER A 668 -43.68 -43.76 -22.91
C SER A 668 -43.78 -45.15 -22.24
N ASN A 669 -43.41 -45.25 -20.96
CA ASN A 669 -43.54 -46.46 -20.14
C ASN A 669 -44.92 -46.59 -19.49
N GLY A 670 -45.93 -45.93 -20.06
CA GLY A 670 -47.33 -46.04 -19.63
C GLY A 670 -47.78 -47.50 -19.49
N HIS A 671 -47.29 -48.41 -20.34
CA HIS A 671 -47.69 -49.82 -20.35
C HIS A 671 -47.11 -50.69 -19.21
N ALA A 672 -46.08 -50.25 -18.49
CA ALA A 672 -45.57 -50.93 -17.30
C ALA A 672 -46.29 -50.42 -16.04
N ALA A 673 -46.48 -49.10 -15.94
CA ALA A 673 -47.23 -48.45 -14.85
C ALA A 673 -48.71 -48.91 -14.78
N GLN A 674 -49.33 -49.16 -15.94
CA GLN A 674 -50.73 -49.63 -16.04
C GLN A 674 -50.92 -51.05 -15.47
N ARG A 675 -49.89 -51.91 -15.51
CA ARG A 675 -49.97 -53.31 -15.08
C ARG A 675 -49.83 -53.51 -13.57
N ASP A 676 -49.03 -52.68 -12.89
CA ASP A 676 -48.88 -52.72 -11.42
C ASP A 676 -50.04 -52.05 -10.68
N PHE A 677 -50.82 -51.20 -11.36
CA PHE A 677 -51.98 -50.49 -10.80
C PHE A 677 -53.12 -51.45 -10.40
N HIS A 678 -53.32 -52.53 -11.15
CA HIS A 678 -54.41 -53.49 -10.92
C HIS A 678 -54.20 -54.40 -9.69
N ARG A 679 -53.05 -54.34 -9.01
CA ARG A 679 -52.70 -55.27 -7.92
C ARG A 679 -52.76 -54.65 -6.51
N ARG A 680 -52.99 -53.34 -6.36
CA ARG A 680 -53.04 -52.68 -5.04
C ARG A 680 -54.44 -52.69 -4.47
N THR A 681 -54.60 -53.40 -3.35
CA THR A 681 -55.78 -53.32 -2.49
C THR A 681 -55.63 -52.12 -1.53
N SER A 682 -56.68 -51.31 -1.40
CA SER A 682 -56.76 -50.09 -0.56
C SER A 682 -56.06 -50.22 0.79
N ALA A 683 -55.18 -49.27 1.15
CA ALA A 683 -54.31 -49.36 2.31
C ALA A 683 -54.30 -48.15 3.25
N LEU A 684 -54.98 -47.02 2.96
CA LEU A 684 -54.96 -45.88 3.90
C LEU A 684 -55.66 -46.26 5.21
N ARG A 685 -54.87 -46.37 6.29
CA ARG A 685 -55.37 -46.64 7.63
C ARG A 685 -55.49 -45.33 8.38
N SER A 686 -56.72 -44.96 8.77
CA SER A 686 -56.91 -43.87 9.70
C SER A 686 -56.26 -44.23 11.05
N ARG A 687 -55.31 -43.41 11.50
CA ARG A 687 -54.61 -43.58 12.80
C ARG A 687 -55.57 -43.57 13.99
N ASN A 688 -56.80 -43.05 13.80
CA ASN A 688 -57.83 -42.94 14.83
C ASN A 688 -58.89 -44.05 14.78
N ALA A 689 -58.76 -45.07 13.92
CA ALA A 689 -59.79 -46.12 13.75
C ALA A 689 -60.08 -46.97 14.99
N GLY A 690 -59.22 -46.93 16.02
CA GLY A 690 -59.44 -47.60 17.31
C GLY A 690 -60.05 -46.72 18.42
N VAL A 691 -60.30 -45.43 18.17
CA VAL A 691 -60.55 -44.44 19.26
C VAL A 691 -62.02 -44.06 19.40
N ALA A 692 -62.92 -44.61 18.59
CA ALA A 692 -64.37 -44.40 18.73
C ALA A 692 -64.96 -44.88 20.09
N ALA A 693 -64.15 -45.50 20.95
CA ALA A 693 -64.54 -45.96 22.29
C ALA A 693 -63.80 -45.28 23.47
N ALA A 694 -62.91 -44.31 23.24
CA ALA A 694 -62.12 -43.70 24.33
C ALA A 694 -62.44 -42.20 24.53
N THR A 695 -63.12 -41.90 25.64
CA THR A 695 -63.53 -40.56 26.08
C THR A 695 -62.38 -39.72 26.67
N SER A 696 -61.19 -39.67 26.04
CA SER A 696 -60.11 -38.79 26.55
C SER A 696 -59.24 -38.21 25.44
N GLY A 697 -59.24 -36.88 25.32
CA GLY A 697 -58.37 -36.12 24.41
C GLY A 697 -56.87 -36.25 24.69
N MET A 698 -56.49 -36.84 25.83
CA MET A 698 -55.11 -36.99 26.29
C MET A 698 -54.30 -38.00 25.45
N GLN A 699 -54.95 -39.00 24.83
CA GLN A 699 -54.28 -40.00 23.98
C GLN A 699 -53.86 -39.43 22.62
N LEU A 700 -54.67 -38.52 22.05
CA LEU A 700 -54.36 -37.82 20.80
C LEU A 700 -53.16 -36.88 20.95
N ASP A 701 -53.01 -36.26 22.11
CA ASP A 701 -51.84 -35.42 22.42
C ASP A 701 -50.57 -36.25 22.58
N VAL A 702 -50.65 -37.45 23.15
CA VAL A 702 -49.49 -38.36 23.27
C VAL A 702 -49.03 -38.87 21.91
N ASP A 703 -49.92 -39.36 21.04
CA ASP A 703 -49.56 -39.82 19.69
C ASP A 703 -49.03 -38.68 18.80
N ARG A 704 -49.45 -37.43 19.06
CA ARG A 704 -48.95 -36.22 18.38
C ARG A 704 -47.56 -35.79 18.87
N ILE A 705 -47.24 -36.03 20.14
CA ILE A 705 -45.91 -35.79 20.72
C ILE A 705 -44.87 -36.79 20.17
N PHE A 706 -45.29 -38.02 19.86
CA PHE A 706 -44.43 -39.08 19.33
C PHE A 706 -44.48 -39.25 17.80
N ALA A 707 -45.29 -38.45 17.08
CA ALA A 707 -45.29 -38.43 15.63
C ALA A 707 -43.95 -37.90 15.09
N ARG A 708 -43.31 -38.65 14.17
CA ARG A 708 -42.08 -38.23 13.48
C ARG A 708 -42.29 -36.83 12.90
N LYS A 709 -41.43 -35.88 13.29
CA LYS A 709 -41.46 -34.51 12.74
C LYS A 709 -41.10 -34.59 11.26
N LEU A 710 -42.11 -34.52 10.40
CA LEU A 710 -41.94 -34.61 8.96
C LEU A 710 -41.39 -33.27 8.45
N HIS A 711 -40.21 -33.32 7.84
CA HIS A 711 -39.59 -32.16 7.20
C HIS A 711 -40.09 -32.08 5.75
N ILE A 712 -40.89 -31.06 5.44
CA ILE A 712 -41.42 -30.85 4.08
C ILE A 712 -40.27 -30.62 3.09
N PHE A 713 -39.29 -29.81 3.50
CA PHE A 713 -38.09 -29.53 2.74
C PHE A 713 -36.90 -30.26 3.41
N PRO A 714 -36.19 -31.15 2.69
CA PRO A 714 -34.99 -31.78 3.21
C PRO A 714 -33.85 -30.76 3.35
N SER A 715 -32.86 -31.06 4.18
CA SER A 715 -31.68 -30.19 4.38
C SER A 715 -30.82 -30.05 3.11
N GLN A 716 -30.88 -31.03 2.22
CA GLN A 716 -30.30 -30.98 0.87
C GLN A 716 -31.30 -31.66 -0.07
N LEU A 717 -31.76 -30.94 -1.08
CA LEU A 717 -32.63 -31.48 -2.11
C LEU A 717 -31.76 -32.09 -3.21
N GLU A 718 -31.98 -33.37 -3.52
CA GLU A 718 -31.29 -34.02 -4.63
C GLU A 718 -31.74 -33.42 -5.97
N LEU A 719 -30.80 -33.31 -6.92
CA LEU A 719 -31.08 -32.84 -8.28
C LEU A 719 -31.77 -33.95 -9.11
N SER A 720 -32.98 -34.33 -8.73
CA SER A 720 -33.79 -35.31 -9.46
C SER A 720 -35.24 -34.87 -9.52
N ALA A 721 -35.91 -35.15 -10.65
CA ALA A 721 -37.33 -34.82 -10.81
C ALA A 721 -38.21 -35.48 -9.73
N GLU A 722 -37.83 -36.69 -9.30
CA GLU A 722 -38.51 -37.44 -8.25
C GLU A 722 -38.45 -36.73 -6.89
N ALA A 723 -37.28 -36.22 -6.49
CA ALA A 723 -37.11 -35.49 -5.23
C ALA A 723 -37.86 -34.14 -5.24
N PHE A 724 -37.89 -33.45 -6.38
CA PHE A 724 -38.70 -32.24 -6.57
C PHE A 724 -40.20 -32.55 -6.42
N VAL A 725 -40.68 -33.58 -7.11
CA VAL A 725 -42.09 -34.00 -7.07
C VAL A 725 -42.48 -34.45 -5.66
N GLU A 726 -41.63 -35.20 -4.97
CA GLU A 726 -41.82 -35.58 -3.58
C GLU A 726 -42.03 -34.35 -2.67
N THR A 727 -41.14 -33.37 -2.76
CA THR A 727 -41.20 -32.13 -1.96
C THR A 727 -42.48 -31.34 -2.26
N MET A 728 -42.83 -31.20 -3.54
CA MET A 728 -44.05 -30.52 -3.99
C MET A 728 -45.31 -31.21 -3.47
N LEU A 729 -45.36 -32.55 -3.52
CA LEU A 729 -46.48 -33.36 -3.05
C LEU A 729 -46.61 -33.33 -1.53
N LYS A 730 -45.50 -33.42 -0.77
CA LYS A 730 -45.51 -33.26 0.68
C LYS A 730 -46.11 -31.92 1.08
N MET A 731 -45.70 -30.83 0.42
CA MET A 731 -46.25 -29.49 0.68
C MET A 731 -47.75 -29.41 0.34
N CYS A 732 -48.13 -29.96 -0.82
CA CYS A 732 -49.51 -30.00 -1.32
C CYS A 732 -50.46 -30.77 -0.39
N VAL A 733 -50.12 -32.01 -0.03
CA VAL A 733 -50.93 -32.85 0.87
C VAL A 733 -50.99 -32.27 2.27
N LYS A 734 -49.88 -31.69 2.75
CA LYS A 734 -49.87 -31.03 4.06
C LYS A 734 -50.77 -29.79 4.07
N ALA A 735 -50.73 -28.95 3.04
CA ALA A 735 -51.63 -27.81 2.90
C ALA A 735 -53.11 -28.25 2.83
N PHE A 736 -53.40 -29.30 2.05
CA PHE A 736 -54.74 -29.91 1.99
C PHE A 736 -55.22 -30.33 3.38
N SER A 737 -54.37 -31.05 4.11
CA SER A 737 -54.65 -31.52 5.47
C SER A 737 -54.97 -30.37 6.41
N GLU A 738 -54.22 -29.27 6.38
CA GLU A 738 -54.49 -28.09 7.22
C GLU A 738 -55.77 -27.33 6.81
N TRP A 739 -56.10 -27.24 5.53
CA TRP A 739 -57.37 -26.63 5.11
C TRP A 739 -58.58 -27.47 5.53
N VAL A 740 -58.48 -28.80 5.42
CA VAL A 740 -59.55 -29.70 5.89
C VAL A 740 -59.82 -29.53 7.39
N ARG A 741 -58.79 -29.21 8.21
CA ARG A 741 -58.99 -28.92 9.64
C ARG A 741 -59.90 -27.73 9.91
N LEU A 742 -60.02 -26.80 8.95
CA LEU A 742 -60.86 -25.60 9.06
C LEU A 742 -62.28 -25.82 8.57
N LEU A 743 -62.56 -26.95 7.91
CA LEU A 743 -63.88 -27.26 7.37
C LEU A 743 -64.80 -27.87 8.43
N GLU A 744 -66.10 -27.81 8.16
CA GLU A 744 -67.12 -28.65 8.78
C GLU A 744 -67.64 -29.60 7.70
N LEU A 745 -67.65 -30.90 7.99
CA LEU A 745 -67.93 -31.94 6.99
C LEU A 745 -69.23 -32.66 7.31
N SER A 746 -70.13 -32.75 6.34
CA SER A 746 -71.23 -33.71 6.36
C SER A 746 -70.71 -35.15 6.26
N LYS A 747 -71.57 -36.15 6.50
CA LYS A 747 -71.28 -37.56 6.24
C LYS A 747 -70.72 -37.78 4.82
N PHE A 748 -71.38 -37.22 3.82
CA PHE A 748 -70.98 -37.38 2.42
C PHE A 748 -69.74 -36.54 2.06
N GLY A 749 -69.52 -35.41 2.73
CA GLY A 749 -68.27 -34.65 2.65
C GLY A 749 -67.06 -35.43 3.17
N LEU A 750 -67.21 -36.17 4.28
CA LEU A 750 -66.18 -37.07 4.79
C LEU A 750 -65.87 -38.20 3.78
N GLN A 751 -66.92 -38.79 3.20
CA GLN A 751 -66.77 -39.85 2.19
C GLN A 751 -66.10 -39.33 0.91
N GLN A 752 -66.35 -38.07 0.52
CA GLN A 752 -65.66 -37.46 -0.63
C GLN A 752 -64.16 -37.29 -0.34
N ILE A 753 -63.78 -36.79 0.84
CA ILE A 753 -62.36 -36.68 1.21
C ILE A 753 -61.69 -38.06 1.30
N GLN A 754 -62.41 -39.09 1.75
CA GLN A 754 -61.93 -40.47 1.72
C GLN A 754 -61.62 -40.95 0.30
N LEU A 755 -62.54 -40.71 -0.65
CA LEU A 755 -62.32 -41.04 -2.07
C LEU A 755 -61.14 -40.27 -2.66
N ASP A 756 -61.04 -38.97 -2.37
CA ASP A 756 -59.97 -38.10 -2.86
C ASP A 756 -58.59 -38.49 -2.31
N ALA A 757 -58.50 -38.81 -1.01
CA ALA A 757 -57.26 -39.25 -0.38
C ALA A 757 -56.79 -40.62 -0.92
N GLU A 758 -57.70 -41.58 -1.09
CA GLU A 758 -57.38 -42.91 -1.66
C GLU A 758 -57.01 -42.82 -3.14
N PHE A 759 -57.62 -41.91 -3.90
CA PHE A 759 -57.22 -41.63 -5.27
C PHE A 759 -55.80 -41.08 -5.35
N LEU A 760 -55.46 -40.07 -4.53
CA LEU A 760 -54.11 -39.55 -4.46
C LEU A 760 -53.12 -40.64 -4.02
N TYR A 761 -53.43 -41.44 -2.99
CA TYR A 761 -52.55 -42.53 -2.56
C TYR A 761 -52.19 -43.48 -3.70
N ASN A 762 -53.19 -43.96 -4.45
CA ASN A 762 -52.96 -44.92 -5.52
C ASN A 762 -52.03 -44.39 -6.63
N ILE A 763 -52.12 -43.10 -6.95
CA ILE A 763 -51.32 -42.48 -8.02
C ILE A 763 -49.96 -41.98 -7.51
N LEU A 764 -49.93 -41.27 -6.38
CA LEU A 764 -48.71 -40.64 -5.86
C LEU A 764 -47.63 -41.67 -5.47
N MET A 765 -48.03 -42.87 -5.05
CA MET A 765 -47.10 -43.97 -4.73
C MET A 765 -46.32 -44.50 -5.95
N TYR A 766 -46.67 -44.08 -7.17
CA TYR A 766 -45.90 -44.33 -8.39
C TYR A 766 -44.94 -43.18 -8.71
N LEU A 767 -45.29 -41.95 -8.32
CA LEU A 767 -44.56 -40.73 -8.67
C LEU A 767 -43.37 -40.42 -7.76
N VAL A 768 -43.33 -41.04 -6.59
CA VAL A 768 -42.32 -40.82 -5.54
C VAL A 768 -41.35 -41.99 -5.48
N ALA A 769 -40.07 -41.70 -5.22
CA ALA A 769 -39.01 -42.69 -5.06
C ALA A 769 -39.34 -43.74 -3.99
N THR A 770 -38.87 -44.98 -4.15
CA THR A 770 -39.13 -46.08 -3.20
C THR A 770 -38.39 -45.88 -1.88
N GLY A 771 -39.01 -46.26 -0.75
CA GLY A 771 -38.41 -46.18 0.59
C GLY A 771 -39.13 -45.19 1.49
N GLU A 772 -38.38 -44.40 2.26
CA GLU A 772 -38.91 -43.45 3.27
C GLU A 772 -39.88 -42.42 2.67
N ALA A 773 -39.63 -41.97 1.43
CA ALA A 773 -40.44 -40.98 0.74
C ALA A 773 -41.92 -41.42 0.56
N LYS A 774 -42.15 -42.71 0.26
CA LYS A 774 -43.51 -43.27 0.16
C LYS A 774 -44.20 -43.34 1.51
N GLU A 775 -43.48 -43.75 2.55
CA GLU A 775 -44.01 -43.83 3.91
C GLU A 775 -44.40 -42.44 4.43
N GLU A 776 -43.61 -41.41 4.12
CA GLU A 776 -43.91 -40.04 4.52
C GLU A 776 -45.16 -39.49 3.82
N VAL A 777 -45.31 -39.69 2.51
CA VAL A 777 -46.52 -39.27 1.77
C VAL A 777 -47.75 -40.09 2.21
N GLU A 778 -47.59 -41.39 2.46
CA GLU A 778 -48.65 -42.25 3.01
C GLU A 778 -49.10 -41.77 4.40
N SER A 779 -48.15 -41.40 5.26
CA SER A 779 -48.43 -40.83 6.59
C SER A 779 -49.19 -39.51 6.46
N LEU A 780 -48.82 -38.62 5.53
CA LEU A 780 -49.51 -37.35 5.32
C LEU A 780 -50.96 -37.54 4.82
N LEU A 781 -51.19 -38.50 3.93
CA LEU A 781 -52.54 -38.84 3.44
C LEU A 781 -53.40 -39.52 4.53
N SER A 782 -52.77 -40.35 5.37
CA SER A 782 -53.43 -40.94 6.53
C SER A 782 -53.81 -39.88 7.58
N ASP A 783 -52.96 -38.88 7.78
CA ASP A 783 -53.22 -37.74 8.66
C ASP A 783 -54.33 -36.83 8.08
N LEU A 784 -54.38 -36.62 6.76
CA LEU A 784 -55.48 -35.94 6.07
C LEU A 784 -56.82 -36.61 6.36
N LEU A 785 -56.92 -37.94 6.16
CA LEU A 785 -58.14 -38.69 6.45
C LEU A 785 -58.50 -38.62 7.95
N SER A 786 -57.50 -38.70 8.84
CA SER A 786 -57.71 -38.56 10.28
C SER A 786 -58.28 -37.17 10.65
N ASN A 787 -57.76 -36.11 10.05
CA ASN A 787 -58.25 -34.75 10.25
C ASN A 787 -59.67 -34.58 9.71
N ALA A 788 -59.99 -35.15 8.55
CA ALA A 788 -61.34 -35.14 7.99
C ALA A 788 -62.35 -35.80 8.94
N ARG A 789 -62.03 -36.98 9.49
CA ARG A 789 -62.89 -37.68 10.45
C ARG A 789 -63.14 -36.86 11.72
N ALA A 790 -62.14 -36.12 12.20
CA ALA A 790 -62.27 -35.25 13.36
C ALA A 790 -63.15 -34.00 13.10
N ARG A 791 -63.41 -33.66 11.83
CA ARG A 791 -64.23 -32.50 11.42
C ARG A 791 -65.61 -32.90 10.89
N ALA A 792 -65.90 -34.19 10.79
CA ALA A 792 -67.16 -34.73 10.33
C ALA A 792 -68.24 -34.67 11.41
N ILE A 793 -69.44 -34.27 11.03
CA ILE A 793 -70.64 -34.32 11.88
C ILE A 793 -70.98 -35.79 12.19
N GLU A 794 -70.83 -36.67 11.20
CA GLU A 794 -70.99 -38.12 11.32
C GLU A 794 -69.74 -38.83 10.80
N ASP A 795 -69.02 -39.55 11.69
CA ASP A 795 -67.84 -40.34 11.32
C ASP A 795 -68.23 -41.68 10.70
N VAL A 796 -68.74 -41.64 9.46
CA VAL A 796 -69.12 -42.83 8.68
C VAL A 796 -68.38 -42.87 7.35
N LEU A 797 -67.36 -43.72 7.28
CA LEU A 797 -66.61 -43.98 6.05
C LEU A 797 -67.42 -44.84 5.06
N MET A 798 -67.16 -44.64 3.77
CA MET A 798 -67.67 -45.47 2.68
C MET A 798 -67.02 -46.86 2.71
N ASP A 799 -67.77 -47.89 2.30
CA ASP A 799 -67.27 -49.25 2.22
C ASP A 799 -66.05 -49.36 1.28
N ARG A 800 -65.07 -50.16 1.67
CA ARG A 800 -63.78 -50.27 0.97
C ARG A 800 -63.94 -50.80 -0.46
N SER A 801 -64.93 -51.66 -0.71
CA SER A 801 -65.15 -52.21 -2.06
C SER A 801 -65.67 -51.13 -3.02
N ASN A 802 -66.57 -50.26 -2.54
CA ASN A 802 -67.10 -49.12 -3.29
C ASN A 802 -65.99 -48.08 -3.56
N VAL A 803 -65.19 -47.75 -2.55
CA VAL A 803 -64.04 -46.85 -2.68
C VAL A 803 -63.06 -47.37 -3.74
N ALA A 804 -62.68 -48.64 -3.67
CA ALA A 804 -61.76 -49.26 -4.62
C ALA A 804 -62.31 -49.22 -6.07
N ALA A 805 -63.60 -49.48 -6.26
CA ALA A 805 -64.24 -49.45 -7.58
C ALA A 805 -64.26 -48.03 -8.19
N ILE A 806 -64.68 -47.03 -7.41
CA ILE A 806 -64.77 -45.62 -7.86
C ILE A 806 -63.37 -45.08 -8.16
N VAL A 807 -62.40 -45.30 -7.26
CA VAL A 807 -61.03 -44.82 -7.43
C VAL A 807 -60.35 -45.47 -8.63
N SER A 808 -60.48 -46.80 -8.79
CA SER A 808 -59.89 -47.50 -9.95
C SER A 808 -60.41 -46.96 -11.30
N THR A 809 -61.71 -46.64 -11.36
CA THR A 809 -62.32 -46.06 -12.57
C THR A 809 -61.80 -44.65 -12.84
N LYS A 810 -61.67 -43.79 -11.81
CA LYS A 810 -61.11 -42.45 -12.02
C LYS A 810 -59.61 -42.48 -12.35
N SER A 811 -58.83 -43.35 -11.71
CA SER A 811 -57.40 -43.44 -11.94
C SER A 811 -57.08 -43.89 -13.37
N THR A 812 -57.82 -44.87 -13.90
CA THR A 812 -57.67 -45.28 -15.31
C THR A 812 -58.01 -44.15 -16.29
N GLN A 813 -59.08 -43.39 -16.02
CA GLN A 813 -59.41 -42.20 -16.82
C GLN A 813 -58.31 -41.14 -16.77
N THR A 814 -57.79 -40.83 -15.59
CA THR A 814 -56.76 -39.79 -15.42
C THR A 814 -55.43 -40.20 -16.06
N LEU A 815 -55.01 -41.46 -15.88
CA LEU A 815 -53.80 -42.00 -16.51
C LEU A 815 -53.90 -42.01 -18.05
N SER A 816 -55.10 -42.24 -18.60
CA SER A 816 -55.31 -42.18 -20.05
C SER A 816 -55.17 -40.78 -20.64
N ARG A 817 -55.27 -39.73 -19.82
CA ARG A 817 -55.04 -38.32 -20.23
C ARG A 817 -53.56 -37.92 -20.17
N LEU A 818 -52.72 -38.71 -19.50
CA LEU A 818 -51.31 -38.42 -19.24
C LEU A 818 -50.35 -39.05 -20.25
N GLY A 819 -50.78 -40.15 -20.90
CA GLY A 819 -50.09 -40.74 -22.06
C GLY A 819 -50.47 -40.03 -23.33
#